data_AF-A0A0K0D9B0-F1
#
_entry.id   AF-A0A0K0D9B0-F1
#
_cell.length_a   1.000
_cell.length_b   1.000
_cell.length_c   1.000
_cell.angle_alpha   90.00
_cell.angle_beta   90.00
_cell.angle_gamma   90.00
#
_symmetry.space_group_name_H-M   'P 1'
#
loop_
_entity.id
_entity.type
_entity.pdbx_description
1 polymer ?
#
loop_
_entity_poly.entity_id
_entity_poly.type
_entity_poly.pdbx_seq_one_letter_code
_entity_poly.pdbx_strand_id
1 'polypeptide(L)'
;MLGTHFNPRKIIMLEFSQYLECYLWPNYTEKASTAHVLSIVVMLNEKFRERIDAWQCFVNKPEHFASFIHRVLELSLDENDRSNAEQCAIVTFLVNSFNSVEVDIVREQMNKLTHMSIWMNVLPSQRDDLIAGSKKLRKYWAKLSQKIAAEDAEDSKESRLAKFQRNYLWNLIARFKRTLDRVDDDSKEVDIEDIRYCERFIELVIDLEALLPTRRFFNALVHSSKLITHCVLSKLISSEAGSLFCQLVEMLKFYARFEINDITGQQLTHKEVSDKHYEHVVKLQKAAFKYFRDSMPDFYLLSVGSVDTRKALLKQFNSMKKSDIYRFAEYLHLVPPADSENSQLETLSKEFLTETVTLHCERRVNQLQQLNEQPLYPTEKVIWDENVVPYENYSGEGVLALNKLNLQFLTLHDYLLRNFNLFQLESTYEIRQDLEDVLFRMKPWQHETRNETVWGGWARMALLLDSFQIVEVTFWCLGLRKHDVCFLVTCRSTQPVGTKYDVRKPFKDQIQVTYVRGCEIEGMMDQNGQVIEEFEAYEKKPQIQGDIRKYRVFLDPNQYRIDMENRLEKGAEDIYYTFNLVVRRDPKTNNFKAVLATMRQLLNTEMNNAVLSMDFNDTFLSFDHLIESFPGYQIKAMAEGEKMVPPFLLQFNDLIRDGENEGEKVIEVTPLVRNSRTPYPFLPKKNQVRFTPAQVEAIKAGMEPGLTMVVGPPGTGKTDVAVQIIANIYHNWPQQRTLIVTHSNQALNQLFEKIIALDVDERHLLRMGHGEEGLETEKDFSRYGRVNHVLRERLRLLSEVCRAWDEFIEKCAVEKNGLVAEVFPFTGYFSDINPLFSGLHASDMEVAHSCWRHISHIFEQLEEFRAFELLRNGRDRTEYLLVKEAKIIAMTCTHAALRRSELVELGFRYDNILMEEAAQILEVETFIPLLLQNPQDGRNRLKRWCMIGDHHQLPPVVQNQAFQKYSNMEQSLFARFVRLGVPNVQLDKQGRARAEIAALYSWRYRNLGNLPHVEALPQFQNLGEAEYAVALFTYMRIIGYPAEKISIITTYNGQAQLIRDVVERRCANNPLIGSPAKVSTVDKYQGQQNDYIILSLVRTYNIGHIRDVRRLVVALSRARLGLYVLCRASLFRNCFELTPAFNILCKRPPHLLIIPSEAFPTQRKCGERSDGERISIENTIHMSTFVHDFYMSNMESMRASYEQTMERYRHEIQVRCIDIFLTYISTE
;
A
#
# COMPACT_ATOMS: atom_id res chain seq x y z
N MET A 1 20.26 -5.21 -32.40
CA MET A 1 18.90 -5.47 -31.86
C MET A 1 18.03 -6.19 -32.90
N LEU A 2 17.82 -5.61 -34.09
CA LEU A 2 17.03 -6.20 -35.19
C LEU A 2 17.44 -7.64 -35.55
N GLY A 3 18.70 -7.89 -35.94
CA GLY A 3 19.23 -9.25 -36.23
C GLY A 3 19.31 -10.22 -35.04
N THR A 4 18.57 -9.94 -33.97
CA THR A 4 18.35 -10.81 -32.80
C THR A 4 16.89 -10.74 -32.32
N HIS A 5 15.96 -10.21 -33.13
CA HIS A 5 14.54 -10.01 -32.80
C HIS A 5 14.32 -9.43 -31.39
N PHE A 6 15.03 -8.33 -31.10
CA PHE A 6 14.98 -7.61 -29.82
C PHE A 6 15.23 -8.47 -28.55
N ASN A 7 16.03 -9.56 -28.67
CA ASN A 7 16.32 -10.48 -27.55
C ASN A 7 16.63 -9.76 -26.22
N PRO A 8 15.76 -9.90 -25.19
CA PRO A 8 15.84 -9.07 -23.98
C PRO A 8 17.15 -9.21 -23.20
N ARG A 9 17.77 -10.39 -23.20
CA ARG A 9 19.05 -10.60 -22.50
C ARG A 9 20.17 -9.71 -23.08
N LYS A 10 20.15 -9.42 -24.39
CA LYS A 10 21.10 -8.50 -25.01
C LYS A 10 20.76 -7.04 -24.73
N ILE A 11 19.48 -6.69 -24.58
CA ILE A 11 19.04 -5.33 -24.25
C ILE A 11 19.43 -5.00 -22.80
N ILE A 12 19.13 -5.88 -21.86
CA ILE A 12 19.56 -5.77 -20.44
C ILE A 12 21.09 -5.65 -20.32
N MET A 13 21.87 -6.39 -21.12
CA MET A 13 23.34 -6.24 -21.12
C MET A 13 23.83 -4.88 -21.63
N LEU A 14 23.11 -4.24 -22.57
CA LEU A 14 23.43 -2.89 -23.06
C LEU A 14 23.04 -1.82 -22.03
N GLU A 15 21.86 -1.95 -21.42
CA GLU A 15 21.40 -1.09 -20.33
C GLU A 15 22.39 -1.13 -19.15
N PHE A 16 22.77 -2.33 -18.69
CA PHE A 16 23.77 -2.53 -17.65
C PHE A 16 25.16 -1.97 -18.00
N SER A 17 25.51 -1.87 -19.29
CA SER A 17 26.74 -1.20 -19.73
C SER A 17 26.67 0.33 -19.80
N GLN A 18 25.58 0.94 -19.29
CA GLN A 18 25.33 2.39 -19.34
C GLN A 18 25.31 2.94 -20.77
N TYR A 19 24.80 2.14 -21.72
CA TYR A 19 24.83 2.48 -23.14
C TYR A 19 24.03 3.74 -23.48
N LEU A 20 22.99 4.06 -22.70
CA LEU A 20 22.23 5.30 -22.85
C LEU A 20 23.03 6.51 -22.36
N GLU A 21 23.53 6.45 -21.13
CA GLU A 21 24.12 7.57 -20.39
C GLU A 21 25.55 7.89 -20.82
N CYS A 22 26.34 6.88 -21.18
CA CYS A 22 27.75 7.03 -21.54
C CYS A 22 28.00 7.06 -23.06
N TYR A 23 27.04 6.63 -23.89
CA TYR A 23 27.24 6.55 -25.34
C TYR A 23 26.12 7.21 -26.16
N LEU A 24 24.86 6.79 -26.02
CA LEU A 24 23.80 7.24 -26.92
C LEU A 24 23.41 8.71 -26.72
N TRP A 25 23.11 9.15 -25.49
CA TRP A 25 22.66 10.53 -25.25
C TRP A 25 23.80 11.57 -25.37
N PRO A 26 25.02 11.35 -24.83
CA PRO A 26 26.12 12.31 -24.99
C PRO A 26 26.54 12.58 -26.43
N ASN A 27 26.28 11.64 -27.35
CA ASN A 27 26.60 11.75 -28.77
C ASN A 27 25.35 11.93 -29.65
N TYR A 28 24.18 12.21 -29.07
CA TYR A 28 22.97 12.49 -29.83
C TYR A 28 23.05 13.88 -30.48
N THR A 29 22.58 14.01 -31.73
CA THR A 29 22.49 15.27 -32.48
C THR A 29 21.25 15.24 -33.38
N GLU A 30 20.81 16.38 -33.92
CA GLU A 30 19.68 16.43 -34.87
C GLU A 30 19.86 15.58 -36.14
N LYS A 31 21.11 15.19 -36.45
CA LYS A 31 21.47 14.35 -37.60
C LYS A 31 21.62 12.86 -37.25
N ALA A 32 21.19 12.43 -36.05
CA ALA A 32 21.33 11.04 -35.63
C ALA A 32 20.54 10.09 -36.54
N SER A 33 21.08 8.90 -36.78
CA SER A 33 20.44 7.89 -37.62
C SER A 33 19.20 7.29 -36.96
N THR A 34 18.31 6.72 -37.76
CA THR A 34 17.12 5.98 -37.29
C THR A 34 17.49 4.91 -36.25
N ALA A 35 18.61 4.21 -36.44
CA ALA A 35 19.11 3.21 -35.50
C ALA A 35 19.57 3.79 -34.16
N HIS A 36 20.11 5.02 -34.14
CA HIS A 36 20.50 5.74 -32.92
C HIS A 36 19.25 6.15 -32.12
N VAL A 37 18.26 6.73 -32.80
CA VAL A 37 16.96 7.12 -32.21
C VAL A 37 16.24 5.91 -31.62
N LEU A 38 16.12 4.82 -32.39
CA LEU A 38 15.51 3.57 -31.91
C LEU A 38 16.30 2.93 -30.76
N SER A 39 17.64 3.04 -30.74
CA SER A 39 18.44 2.53 -29.61
C SER A 39 18.15 3.31 -28.31
N ILE A 40 17.93 4.62 -28.38
CA ILE A 40 17.51 5.42 -27.20
C ILE A 40 16.12 4.98 -26.74
N VAL A 41 15.15 4.87 -27.66
CA VAL A 41 13.78 4.40 -27.38
C VAL A 41 13.79 3.03 -26.67
N VAL A 42 14.59 2.08 -27.14
CA VAL A 42 14.68 0.74 -26.54
C VAL A 42 15.37 0.76 -25.17
N MET A 43 16.45 1.52 -24.97
CA MET A 43 17.09 1.66 -23.66
C MET A 43 16.18 2.33 -22.63
N LEU A 44 15.36 3.30 -23.05
CA LEU A 44 14.34 3.91 -22.19
C LEU A 44 13.27 2.91 -21.76
N ASN A 45 12.69 2.16 -22.71
CA ASN A 45 11.69 1.13 -22.40
C ASN A 45 12.26 0.03 -21.48
N GLU A 46 13.53 -0.34 -21.64
CA GLU A 46 14.22 -1.27 -20.72
C GLU A 46 14.33 -0.70 -19.30
N LYS A 47 14.68 0.58 -19.14
CA LYS A 47 14.74 1.22 -17.82
C LYS A 47 13.38 1.27 -17.13
N PHE A 48 12.29 1.52 -17.87
CA PHE A 48 10.93 1.39 -17.33
C PHE A 48 10.61 -0.05 -16.91
N ARG A 49 10.99 -1.04 -17.71
CA ARG A 49 10.78 -2.47 -17.42
C ARG A 49 11.52 -2.96 -16.17
N GLU A 50 12.77 -2.53 -16.00
CA GLU A 50 13.62 -2.81 -14.85
C GLU A 50 13.37 -1.87 -13.65
N ARG A 51 12.45 -0.89 -13.79
CA ARG A 51 12.04 0.09 -12.75
C ARG A 51 13.18 1.00 -12.25
N ILE A 52 13.99 1.47 -13.20
CA ILE A 52 15.11 2.40 -13.01
C ILE A 52 14.68 3.82 -13.42
N ASP A 53 15.31 4.86 -12.89
CA ASP A 53 15.11 6.23 -13.41
C ASP A 53 15.52 6.31 -14.89
N ALA A 54 14.53 6.58 -15.75
CA ALA A 54 14.70 6.68 -17.19
C ALA A 54 15.04 8.10 -17.67
N TRP A 55 14.71 9.14 -16.89
CA TRP A 55 14.69 10.53 -17.38
C TRP A 55 15.87 11.38 -16.89
N GLN A 56 16.52 11.03 -15.77
CA GLN A 56 17.58 11.84 -15.18
C GLN A 56 18.73 12.16 -16.15
N CYS A 57 19.04 11.26 -17.09
CA CYS A 57 20.00 11.47 -18.18
C CYS A 57 19.67 12.70 -19.06
N PHE A 58 18.39 12.91 -19.35
CA PHE A 58 17.88 13.98 -20.21
C PHE A 58 17.67 15.28 -19.43
N VAL A 59 17.27 15.19 -18.16
CA VAL A 59 17.19 16.36 -17.26
C VAL A 59 18.57 17.02 -17.09
N ASN A 60 19.64 16.22 -17.02
CA ASN A 60 21.02 16.70 -16.93
C ASN A 60 21.54 17.36 -18.24
N LYS A 61 20.93 17.07 -19.39
CA LYS A 61 21.28 17.62 -20.72
C LYS A 61 20.03 17.73 -21.62
N PRO A 62 19.22 18.78 -21.46
CA PRO A 62 17.90 18.85 -22.11
C PRO A 62 17.91 19.39 -23.55
N GLU A 63 19.00 20.01 -24.01
CA GLU A 63 19.09 20.84 -25.24
C GLU A 63 18.54 20.18 -26.51
N HIS A 64 18.74 18.86 -26.68
CA HIS A 64 18.31 18.13 -27.87
C HIS A 64 17.00 17.34 -27.67
N PHE A 65 16.37 17.40 -26.49
CA PHE A 65 15.24 16.55 -26.14
C PHE A 65 14.00 16.81 -27.02
N ALA A 66 13.67 18.08 -27.29
CA ALA A 66 12.54 18.42 -28.17
C ALA A 66 12.74 17.91 -29.61
N SER A 67 13.97 17.96 -30.12
CA SER A 67 14.34 17.47 -31.45
C SER A 67 14.26 15.93 -31.51
N PHE A 68 14.74 15.24 -30.46
CA PHE A 68 14.57 13.79 -30.29
C PHE A 68 13.10 13.37 -30.27
N ILE A 69 12.26 14.01 -29.45
CA ILE A 69 10.82 13.72 -29.38
C ILE A 69 10.16 13.94 -30.74
N HIS A 70 10.40 15.07 -31.40
CA HIS A 70 9.85 15.32 -32.74
C HIS A 70 10.23 14.22 -33.72
N ARG A 71 11.50 13.80 -33.74
CA ARG A 71 11.97 12.74 -34.63
C ARG A 71 11.27 11.42 -34.34
N VAL A 72 11.11 11.02 -33.08
CA VAL A 72 10.37 9.80 -32.70
C VAL A 72 8.91 9.85 -33.16
N LEU A 73 8.25 11.01 -33.07
CA LEU A 73 6.89 11.18 -33.57
C LEU A 73 6.82 11.00 -35.10
N GLU A 74 7.80 11.49 -35.87
CA GLU A 74 7.89 11.20 -37.31
C GLU A 74 8.02 9.69 -37.57
N LEU A 75 8.92 9.00 -36.83
CA LEU A 75 9.14 7.56 -37.00
C LEU A 75 7.87 6.73 -36.72
N SER A 76 7.00 7.21 -35.82
CA SER A 76 5.74 6.54 -35.48
C SER A 76 4.63 6.63 -36.54
N LEU A 77 4.77 7.53 -37.52
CA LEU A 77 3.83 7.67 -38.65
C LEU A 77 4.40 7.11 -39.98
N ASP A 78 5.66 6.67 -39.97
CA ASP A 78 6.35 6.10 -41.13
C ASP A 78 6.00 4.61 -41.32
N GLU A 79 5.56 4.26 -42.53
CA GLU A 79 4.95 2.97 -42.89
C GLU A 79 5.75 2.15 -43.90
N ASN A 80 6.77 2.72 -44.55
CA ASN A 80 7.39 2.10 -45.73
C ASN A 80 8.68 1.30 -45.43
N ASP A 81 9.39 1.63 -44.35
CA ASP A 81 10.77 1.14 -44.07
C ASP A 81 10.90 0.43 -42.69
N ARG A 82 9.81 -0.05 -42.08
CA ARG A 82 9.79 -0.46 -40.64
C ARG A 82 9.01 -1.74 -40.36
N SER A 83 9.54 -2.53 -39.42
CA SER A 83 8.80 -3.63 -38.78
C SER A 83 7.75 -3.14 -37.78
N ASN A 84 6.71 -3.94 -37.55
CA ASN A 84 5.72 -3.65 -36.53
C ASN A 84 6.30 -3.80 -35.11
N ALA A 85 7.30 -4.67 -34.91
CA ALA A 85 8.11 -4.72 -33.68
C ALA A 85 8.79 -3.39 -33.34
N GLU A 86 9.38 -2.68 -34.32
CA GLU A 86 9.94 -1.34 -34.12
C GLU A 86 8.85 -0.32 -33.76
N GLN A 87 7.67 -0.42 -34.39
CA GLN A 87 6.54 0.45 -34.06
C GLN A 87 5.99 0.18 -32.66
N CYS A 88 5.89 -1.08 -32.22
CA CYS A 88 5.54 -1.45 -30.86
C CYS A 88 6.50 -0.83 -29.84
N ALA A 89 7.81 -0.81 -30.12
CA ALA A 89 8.79 -0.15 -29.26
C ALA A 89 8.60 1.37 -29.19
N ILE A 90 8.26 2.02 -30.32
CA ILE A 90 7.95 3.47 -30.34
C ILE A 90 6.65 3.76 -29.56
N VAL A 91 5.58 2.98 -29.78
CA VAL A 91 4.30 3.15 -29.06
C VAL A 91 4.49 2.92 -27.55
N THR A 92 5.26 1.92 -27.15
CA THR A 92 5.62 1.68 -25.73
C THR A 92 6.35 2.88 -25.13
N PHE A 93 7.24 3.54 -25.89
CA PHE A 93 7.90 4.76 -25.44
C PHE A 93 6.95 5.96 -25.33
N LEU A 94 5.94 6.06 -26.20
CA LEU A 94 4.88 7.07 -26.10
C LEU A 94 4.00 6.84 -24.87
N VAL A 95 3.60 5.59 -24.60
CA VAL A 95 2.91 5.16 -23.35
C VAL A 95 3.71 5.61 -22.12
N ASN A 96 5.01 5.30 -22.10
CA ASN A 96 5.92 5.70 -21.03
C ASN A 96 6.05 7.23 -20.91
N SER A 97 6.04 7.96 -22.03
CA SER A 97 6.14 9.43 -22.06
C SER A 97 4.88 10.12 -21.53
N PHE A 98 3.69 9.71 -21.95
CA PHE A 98 2.43 10.26 -21.45
C PHE A 98 2.18 9.90 -19.98
N ASN A 99 2.62 8.71 -19.52
CA ASN A 99 2.60 8.38 -18.09
C ASN A 99 3.64 9.18 -17.26
N SER A 100 4.66 9.75 -17.91
CA SER A 100 5.74 10.53 -17.28
C SER A 100 5.54 12.05 -17.36
N VAL A 101 4.31 12.51 -17.56
CA VAL A 101 3.92 13.93 -17.56
C VAL A 101 4.19 14.63 -16.22
N GLU A 102 4.67 13.92 -15.19
CA GLU A 102 5.25 14.49 -13.96
C GLU A 102 6.58 15.23 -14.18
N VAL A 103 7.37 14.82 -15.19
CA VAL A 103 8.71 15.37 -15.50
C VAL A 103 8.60 16.53 -16.49
N ASP A 104 9.09 17.72 -16.13
CA ASP A 104 8.79 18.96 -16.87
C ASP A 104 9.22 18.97 -18.35
N ILE A 105 10.40 18.43 -18.69
CA ILE A 105 10.85 18.34 -20.09
C ILE A 105 9.95 17.42 -20.93
N VAL A 106 9.36 16.39 -20.32
CA VAL A 106 8.40 15.48 -20.97
C VAL A 106 7.02 16.16 -21.06
N ARG A 107 6.56 16.75 -19.95
CA ARG A 107 5.33 17.53 -19.80
C ARG A 107 5.21 18.59 -20.90
N GLU A 108 6.28 19.33 -21.17
CA GLU A 108 6.30 20.41 -22.17
C GLU A 108 6.06 19.88 -23.60
N GLN A 109 6.64 18.74 -23.97
CA GLN A 109 6.45 18.18 -25.32
C GLN A 109 5.11 17.43 -25.45
N MET A 110 4.72 16.64 -24.45
CA MET A 110 3.47 15.86 -24.48
C MET A 110 2.23 16.75 -24.47
N ASN A 111 2.24 17.87 -23.72
CA ASN A 111 1.12 18.83 -23.70
C ASN A 111 0.84 19.48 -25.06
N LYS A 112 1.84 19.57 -25.96
CA LYS A 112 1.64 20.10 -27.33
C LYS A 112 0.77 19.18 -28.18
N LEU A 113 0.81 17.88 -27.90
CA LEU A 113 0.06 16.84 -28.61
C LEU A 113 -1.39 16.71 -28.11
N THR A 114 -1.68 17.07 -26.87
CA THR A 114 -3.02 17.00 -26.24
C THR A 114 -3.70 18.36 -26.06
N HIS A 115 -3.07 19.46 -26.48
CA HIS A 115 -3.63 20.80 -26.44
C HIS A 115 -4.91 20.94 -27.30
N MET A 116 -5.84 21.83 -26.89
CA MET A 116 -7.14 22.07 -27.53
C MET A 116 -7.09 22.26 -29.06
N SER A 117 -5.96 22.70 -29.61
CA SER A 117 -5.73 22.82 -31.05
C SER A 117 -5.93 21.52 -31.84
N ILE A 118 -5.88 20.34 -31.22
CA ILE A 118 -6.25 19.07 -31.89
C ILE A 118 -7.72 19.05 -32.36
N TRP A 119 -8.59 19.89 -31.78
CA TRP A 119 -9.99 20.03 -32.19
C TRP A 119 -10.17 20.55 -33.62
N MET A 120 -9.12 20.99 -34.32
CA MET A 120 -9.22 21.22 -35.77
C MET A 120 -9.66 19.96 -36.54
N ASN A 121 -9.28 18.77 -36.05
CA ASN A 121 -9.66 17.48 -36.63
C ASN A 121 -11.03 16.96 -36.13
N VAL A 122 -11.65 17.63 -35.15
CA VAL A 122 -13.04 17.38 -34.71
C VAL A 122 -13.99 18.06 -35.70
N LEU A 123 -15.09 17.39 -36.06
CA LEU A 123 -16.08 17.90 -37.01
C LEU A 123 -16.66 19.25 -36.55
N PRO A 124 -16.85 20.26 -37.42
CA PRO A 124 -17.27 21.60 -36.99
C PRO A 124 -18.52 21.64 -36.11
N SER A 125 -19.57 20.87 -36.46
CA SER A 125 -20.81 20.77 -35.68
C SER A 125 -20.60 20.11 -34.30
N GLN A 126 -19.79 19.05 -34.20
CA GLN A 126 -19.40 18.45 -32.92
C GLN A 126 -18.63 19.46 -32.06
N ARG A 127 -17.76 20.26 -32.69
CA ARG A 127 -16.97 21.29 -32.03
C ARG A 127 -17.85 22.42 -31.48
N ASP A 128 -18.86 22.84 -32.24
CA ASP A 128 -19.81 23.86 -31.81
C ASP A 128 -20.71 23.37 -30.66
N ASP A 129 -21.14 22.10 -30.67
CA ASP A 129 -21.85 21.46 -29.54
C ASP A 129 -20.98 21.43 -28.27
N LEU A 130 -19.72 20.96 -28.37
CA LEU A 130 -18.75 20.96 -27.26
C LEU A 130 -18.48 22.36 -26.69
N ILE A 131 -18.53 23.38 -27.55
CA ILE A 131 -18.30 24.79 -27.18
C ILE A 131 -19.60 25.47 -26.69
N ALA A 132 -20.78 24.96 -27.02
CA ALA A 132 -22.07 25.57 -26.68
C ALA A 132 -22.27 25.76 -25.18
N GLY A 133 -21.84 24.78 -24.38
CA GLY A 133 -21.92 24.84 -22.91
C GLY A 133 -21.03 25.89 -22.23
N SER A 134 -20.08 26.54 -22.93
CA SER A 134 -19.15 27.48 -22.30
C SER A 134 -18.78 28.70 -23.15
N LYS A 135 -19.32 29.86 -22.76
CA LYS A 135 -18.93 31.18 -23.29
C LYS A 135 -17.42 31.45 -23.15
N LYS A 136 -16.76 30.90 -22.12
CA LYS A 136 -15.30 31.01 -21.92
C LYS A 136 -14.55 30.21 -22.98
N LEU A 137 -14.91 28.95 -23.21
CA LEU A 137 -14.29 28.11 -24.26
C LEU A 137 -14.52 28.69 -25.65
N ARG A 138 -15.71 29.22 -25.95
CA ARG A 138 -16.00 29.88 -27.24
C ARG A 138 -15.06 31.05 -27.52
N LYS A 139 -14.83 31.92 -26.53
CA LYS A 139 -13.91 33.07 -26.66
C LYS A 139 -12.45 32.65 -26.78
N TYR A 140 -12.04 31.55 -26.12
CA TYR A 140 -10.70 31.00 -26.24
C TYR A 140 -10.47 30.33 -27.61
N TRP A 141 -11.41 29.48 -28.05
CA TRP A 141 -11.35 28.81 -29.35
C TRP A 141 -11.30 29.82 -30.51
N ALA A 142 -12.12 30.87 -30.48
CA ALA A 142 -12.10 31.90 -31.53
C ALA A 142 -10.71 32.57 -31.67
N LYS A 143 -10.06 32.91 -30.54
CA LYS A 143 -8.68 33.42 -30.53
C LYS A 143 -7.68 32.38 -31.05
N LEU A 144 -7.83 31.12 -30.64
CA LEU A 144 -6.94 30.03 -31.03
C LEU A 144 -7.05 29.73 -32.54
N SER A 145 -8.26 29.74 -33.12
CA SER A 145 -8.48 29.59 -34.56
C SER A 145 -7.84 30.74 -35.34
N GLN A 146 -7.97 31.98 -34.87
CA GLN A 146 -7.28 33.13 -35.48
C GLN A 146 -5.75 32.99 -35.44
N LYS A 147 -5.19 32.53 -34.30
CA LYS A 147 -3.75 32.28 -34.19
C LYS A 147 -3.29 31.17 -35.14
N ILE A 148 -3.99 30.04 -35.18
CA ILE A 148 -3.63 28.91 -36.05
C ILE A 148 -3.74 29.31 -37.53
N ALA A 149 -4.76 30.07 -37.92
CA ALA A 149 -4.90 30.57 -39.30
C ALA A 149 -3.75 31.52 -39.72
N ALA A 150 -3.18 32.28 -38.78
CA ALA A 150 -1.99 33.08 -39.03
C ALA A 150 -0.73 32.20 -39.11
N GLU A 151 -0.53 31.27 -38.16
CA GLU A 151 0.59 30.32 -38.17
C GLU A 151 0.62 29.48 -39.47
N ASP A 152 -0.50 28.87 -39.85
CA ASP A 152 -0.61 28.01 -41.04
C ASP A 152 -0.41 28.77 -42.37
N ALA A 153 -0.44 30.11 -42.36
CA ALA A 153 -0.19 30.96 -43.53
C ALA A 153 1.28 31.41 -43.67
N GLU A 154 2.10 31.27 -42.63
CA GLU A 154 3.49 31.75 -42.58
C GLU A 154 4.52 30.72 -43.11
N ASP A 155 4.12 29.45 -43.24
CA ASP A 155 4.88 28.29 -43.76
C ASP A 155 6.33 28.11 -43.23
N SER A 156 6.60 28.65 -42.04
CA SER A 156 7.89 28.52 -41.35
C SER A 156 8.14 27.08 -40.86
N LYS A 157 9.40 26.74 -40.53
CA LYS A 157 9.75 25.44 -39.89
C LYS A 157 8.91 25.21 -38.62
N GLU A 158 8.66 26.28 -37.87
CA GLU A 158 7.89 26.28 -36.62
C GLU A 158 6.38 26.09 -36.88
N SER A 159 5.83 26.75 -37.90
CA SER A 159 4.46 26.53 -38.37
C SER A 159 4.22 25.07 -38.78
N ARG A 160 5.11 24.51 -39.61
CA ARG A 160 5.05 23.11 -40.04
C ARG A 160 5.14 22.14 -38.86
N LEU A 161 6.02 22.40 -37.89
CA LEU A 161 6.13 21.62 -36.65
C LEU A 161 4.84 21.68 -35.81
N ALA A 162 4.28 22.87 -35.62
CA ALA A 162 3.04 23.05 -34.88
C ALA A 162 1.86 22.35 -35.58
N LYS A 163 1.76 22.46 -36.90
CA LYS A 163 0.76 21.79 -37.74
C LYS A 163 0.87 20.26 -37.67
N PHE A 164 2.09 19.73 -37.68
CA PHE A 164 2.36 18.30 -37.45
C PHE A 164 1.88 17.87 -36.05
N GLN A 165 2.27 18.59 -34.98
CA GLN A 165 1.87 18.29 -33.61
C GLN A 165 0.33 18.31 -33.42
N ARG A 166 -0.36 19.28 -34.02
CA ARG A 166 -1.83 19.40 -34.00
C ARG A 166 -2.56 18.20 -34.62
N ASN A 167 -1.96 17.57 -35.64
CA ASN A 167 -2.58 16.48 -36.40
C ASN A 167 -2.03 15.10 -36.03
N TYR A 168 -0.98 15.04 -35.21
CA TYR A 168 -0.25 13.83 -34.86
C TYR A 168 -1.15 12.69 -34.37
N LEU A 169 -1.94 12.91 -33.32
CA LEU A 169 -2.80 11.86 -32.73
C LEU A 169 -3.91 11.40 -33.69
N TRP A 170 -4.43 12.30 -34.53
CA TRP A 170 -5.41 11.96 -35.56
C TRP A 170 -4.81 11.05 -36.65
N ASN A 171 -3.60 11.38 -37.11
CA ASN A 171 -2.86 10.57 -38.07
C ASN A 171 -2.46 9.20 -37.49
N LEU A 172 -2.12 9.14 -36.20
CA LEU A 172 -1.81 7.88 -35.50
C LEU A 172 -3.05 6.98 -35.37
N ILE A 173 -4.23 7.54 -35.05
CA ILE A 173 -5.52 6.82 -35.10
C ILE A 173 -5.80 6.32 -36.54
N ALA A 174 -5.53 7.13 -37.57
CA ALA A 174 -5.71 6.75 -38.96
C ALA A 174 -4.70 5.70 -39.46
N ARG A 175 -3.52 5.59 -38.84
CA ARG A 175 -2.59 4.45 -39.00
C ARG A 175 -3.16 3.20 -38.35
N PHE A 176 -3.53 3.27 -37.06
CA PHE A 176 -4.10 2.12 -36.33
C PHE A 176 -5.27 1.48 -37.07
N LYS A 177 -6.24 2.26 -37.56
CA LYS A 177 -7.34 1.75 -38.37
C LYS A 177 -6.84 0.96 -39.58
N ARG A 178 -5.92 1.51 -40.36
CA ARG A 178 -5.34 0.85 -41.55
C ARG A 178 -4.49 -0.37 -41.22
N THR A 179 -4.08 -0.59 -39.97
CA THR A 179 -3.53 -1.86 -39.49
C THR A 179 -4.65 -2.84 -39.12
N LEU A 180 -5.66 -2.41 -38.36
CA LEU A 180 -6.81 -3.24 -37.99
C LEU A 180 -7.58 -3.75 -39.23
N ASP A 181 -7.81 -2.87 -40.20
CA ASP A 181 -8.43 -3.18 -41.50
C ASP A 181 -7.59 -4.19 -42.34
N ARG A 182 -6.30 -4.42 -42.03
CA ARG A 182 -5.47 -5.49 -42.62
C ARG A 182 -5.57 -6.81 -41.85
N VAL A 183 -5.73 -6.75 -40.53
CA VAL A 183 -5.94 -7.93 -39.67
C VAL A 183 -7.31 -8.56 -39.93
N ASP A 184 -8.31 -7.74 -40.27
CA ASP A 184 -9.65 -8.19 -40.64
C ASP A 184 -9.79 -8.62 -42.12
N ASP A 185 -8.70 -8.64 -42.91
CA ASP A 185 -8.70 -9.04 -44.32
C ASP A 185 -8.37 -10.54 -44.49
N ASP A 186 -9.42 -11.36 -44.70
CA ASP A 186 -9.32 -12.82 -44.85
C ASP A 186 -8.42 -13.27 -46.03
N SER A 187 -8.02 -12.35 -46.92
CA SER A 187 -7.11 -12.65 -48.04
C SER A 187 -5.63 -12.69 -47.65
N LYS A 188 -5.28 -12.38 -46.40
CA LYS A 188 -3.89 -12.34 -45.89
C LYS A 188 -3.70 -13.24 -44.67
N GLU A 189 -2.48 -13.75 -44.50
CA GLU A 189 -2.08 -14.33 -43.21
C GLU A 189 -1.94 -13.21 -42.17
N VAL A 190 -2.52 -13.39 -40.99
CA VAL A 190 -2.51 -12.40 -39.92
C VAL A 190 -1.16 -12.41 -39.19
N ASP A 191 -0.43 -11.30 -39.25
CA ASP A 191 0.82 -11.14 -38.52
C ASP A 191 0.54 -10.90 -37.01
N ILE A 192 1.25 -11.65 -36.17
CA ILE A 192 1.24 -11.50 -34.71
C ILE A 192 1.81 -10.11 -34.32
N GLU A 193 2.71 -9.52 -35.12
CA GLU A 193 3.18 -8.15 -34.87
C GLU A 193 2.11 -7.08 -35.15
N ASP A 194 1.20 -7.28 -36.12
CA ASP A 194 0.07 -6.36 -36.36
C ASP A 194 -0.94 -6.41 -35.19
N ILE A 195 -1.24 -7.61 -34.64
CA ILE A 195 -2.09 -7.76 -33.44
C ILE A 195 -1.45 -7.03 -32.25
N ARG A 196 -0.15 -7.26 -31.99
CA ARG A 196 0.58 -6.62 -30.88
C ARG A 196 0.65 -5.10 -31.02
N TYR A 197 0.76 -4.58 -32.25
CA TYR A 197 0.68 -3.15 -32.51
C TYR A 197 -0.72 -2.61 -32.17
N CYS A 198 -1.78 -3.35 -32.52
CA CYS A 198 -3.15 -2.97 -32.18
C CYS A 198 -3.38 -2.95 -30.65
N GLU A 199 -2.92 -3.96 -29.92
CA GLU A 199 -2.99 -4.01 -28.45
C GLU A 199 -2.24 -2.85 -27.79
N ARG A 200 -0.99 -2.60 -28.21
CA ARG A 200 -0.16 -1.48 -27.71
C ARG A 200 -0.75 -0.12 -28.05
N PHE A 201 -1.44 0.00 -29.19
CA PHE A 201 -2.13 1.23 -29.53
C PHE A 201 -3.36 1.47 -28.63
N ILE A 202 -4.17 0.44 -28.35
CA ILE A 202 -5.32 0.60 -27.45
C ILE A 202 -4.85 0.90 -26.01
N GLU A 203 -3.74 0.30 -25.54
CA GLU A 203 -3.08 0.67 -24.27
C GLU A 203 -2.76 2.18 -24.22
N LEU A 204 -2.17 2.75 -25.28
CA LEU A 204 -1.87 4.18 -25.38
C LEU A 204 -3.14 5.04 -25.30
N VAL A 205 -4.22 4.64 -25.97
CA VAL A 205 -5.50 5.39 -25.93
C VAL A 205 -6.16 5.27 -24.55
N ILE A 206 -6.10 4.12 -23.89
CA ILE A 206 -6.56 3.93 -22.50
C ILE A 206 -5.82 4.89 -21.56
N ASP A 207 -4.49 4.90 -21.57
CA ASP A 207 -3.69 5.74 -20.65
C ASP A 207 -3.91 7.24 -20.92
N LEU A 208 -4.09 7.65 -22.18
CA LEU A 208 -4.46 9.03 -22.55
C LEU A 208 -5.85 9.42 -22.03
N GLU A 209 -6.83 8.51 -22.06
CA GLU A 209 -8.19 8.73 -21.57
C GLU A 209 -8.33 8.61 -20.05
N ALA A 210 -7.44 7.86 -19.39
CA ALA A 210 -7.42 7.58 -17.96
C ALA A 210 -6.71 8.66 -17.12
N LEU A 211 -6.21 9.73 -17.75
CA LEU A 211 -5.53 10.87 -17.13
C LEU A 211 -6.19 12.19 -17.56
N LEU A 212 -6.68 12.98 -16.60
CA LEU A 212 -7.45 14.20 -16.89
C LEU A 212 -6.71 15.24 -17.78
N PRO A 213 -5.40 15.52 -17.62
CA PRO A 213 -4.70 16.51 -18.44
C PRO A 213 -4.66 16.18 -19.93
N THR A 214 -4.54 14.90 -20.29
CA THR A 214 -4.53 14.41 -21.67
C THR A 214 -5.96 14.23 -22.20
N ARG A 215 -6.82 13.60 -21.41
CA ARG A 215 -8.25 13.36 -21.69
C ARG A 215 -9.00 14.62 -22.10
N ARG A 216 -8.79 15.74 -21.39
CA ARG A 216 -9.58 16.99 -21.45
C ARG A 216 -9.96 17.44 -22.87
N PHE A 217 -9.07 17.28 -23.84
CA PHE A 217 -9.34 17.57 -25.25
C PHE A 217 -9.31 16.33 -26.14
N PHE A 218 -8.65 15.25 -25.72
CA PHE A 218 -8.48 14.01 -26.50
C PHE A 218 -9.75 13.15 -26.58
N ASN A 219 -10.59 13.11 -25.54
CA ASN A 219 -11.84 12.33 -25.54
C ASN A 219 -12.75 12.72 -26.73
N ALA A 220 -12.83 14.02 -27.03
CA ALA A 220 -13.53 14.52 -28.22
C ALA A 220 -12.96 13.95 -29.53
N LEU A 221 -11.64 13.78 -29.64
CA LEU A 221 -10.96 13.19 -30.80
C LEU A 221 -11.28 11.69 -30.94
N VAL A 222 -11.36 10.94 -29.83
CA VAL A 222 -11.78 9.53 -29.80
C VAL A 222 -13.22 9.36 -30.33
N HIS A 223 -14.16 10.19 -29.88
CA HIS A 223 -15.55 10.16 -30.37
C HIS A 223 -15.73 10.73 -31.78
N SER A 224 -14.89 11.67 -32.21
CA SER A 224 -14.92 12.22 -33.57
C SER A 224 -14.39 11.22 -34.59
N SER A 225 -13.26 10.57 -34.27
CA SER A 225 -12.60 9.58 -35.12
C SER A 225 -13.34 8.25 -35.23
N LYS A 226 -14.37 8.01 -34.40
CA LYS A 226 -15.13 6.74 -34.35
C LYS A 226 -14.26 5.51 -34.04
N LEU A 227 -13.17 5.71 -33.29
CA LEU A 227 -12.21 4.65 -32.96
C LEU A 227 -12.92 3.41 -32.36
N ILE A 228 -13.78 3.63 -31.37
CA ILE A 228 -14.52 2.54 -30.68
C ILE A 228 -15.41 1.77 -31.67
N THR A 229 -16.05 2.43 -32.64
CA THR A 229 -16.87 1.73 -33.65
C THR A 229 -16.03 0.83 -34.55
N HIS A 230 -14.83 1.26 -34.98
CA HIS A 230 -13.92 0.39 -35.74
C HIS A 230 -13.51 -0.83 -34.91
N CYS A 231 -13.11 -0.62 -33.65
CA CYS A 231 -12.72 -1.72 -32.77
C CYS A 231 -13.87 -2.72 -32.56
N VAL A 232 -15.08 -2.24 -32.20
CA VAL A 232 -16.26 -3.08 -31.91
C VAL A 232 -16.74 -3.91 -33.12
N LEU A 233 -16.45 -3.47 -34.35
CA LEU A 233 -16.83 -4.18 -35.58
C LEU A 233 -15.70 -5.02 -36.18
N SER A 234 -14.51 -5.03 -35.57
CA SER A 234 -13.38 -5.86 -35.99
C SER A 234 -13.65 -7.34 -35.68
N LYS A 235 -13.28 -8.23 -36.61
CA LYS A 235 -13.37 -9.68 -36.42
C LYS A 235 -12.42 -10.14 -35.32
N LEU A 236 -11.31 -9.44 -35.12
CA LEU A 236 -10.32 -9.69 -34.08
C LEU A 236 -10.98 -9.89 -32.70
N ILE A 237 -11.98 -9.08 -32.34
CA ILE A 237 -12.74 -9.18 -31.07
C ILE A 237 -13.45 -10.52 -30.88
N SER A 238 -13.89 -11.15 -31.97
CA SER A 238 -14.55 -12.46 -31.95
C SER A 238 -13.58 -13.64 -32.01
N SER A 239 -12.29 -13.39 -32.24
CA SER A 239 -11.26 -14.42 -32.37
C SER A 239 -10.61 -14.75 -31.02
N GLU A 240 -10.21 -16.00 -30.83
CA GLU A 240 -9.48 -16.45 -29.63
C GLU A 240 -8.13 -15.70 -29.47
N ALA A 241 -7.46 -15.46 -30.60
CA ALA A 241 -6.21 -14.69 -30.66
C ALA A 241 -6.37 -13.21 -30.27
N GLY A 242 -7.55 -12.62 -30.51
CA GLY A 242 -7.87 -11.23 -30.15
C GLY A 242 -8.55 -11.05 -28.78
N SER A 243 -8.51 -12.08 -27.92
CA SER A 243 -9.09 -12.03 -26.56
C SER A 243 -8.56 -10.86 -25.72
N LEU A 244 -7.25 -10.62 -25.73
CA LEU A 244 -6.62 -9.46 -25.07
C LEU A 244 -7.08 -8.13 -25.69
N PHE A 245 -7.11 -8.03 -27.02
CA PHE A 245 -7.60 -6.85 -27.73
C PHE A 245 -9.07 -6.54 -27.37
N CYS A 246 -9.93 -7.55 -27.26
CA CYS A 246 -11.32 -7.39 -26.80
C CYS A 246 -11.39 -6.76 -25.41
N GLN A 247 -10.68 -7.30 -24.43
CA GLN A 247 -10.64 -6.78 -23.05
C GLN A 247 -10.13 -5.33 -23.00
N LEU A 248 -9.09 -5.01 -23.78
CA LEU A 248 -8.57 -3.63 -23.90
C LEU A 248 -9.59 -2.68 -24.54
N VAL A 249 -10.36 -3.13 -25.54
CA VAL A 249 -11.44 -2.33 -26.15
C VAL A 249 -12.61 -2.11 -25.17
N GLU A 250 -12.93 -3.07 -24.29
CA GLU A 250 -13.90 -2.86 -23.22
C GLU A 250 -13.40 -1.84 -22.18
N MET A 251 -12.13 -1.91 -21.77
CA MET A 251 -11.50 -0.88 -20.92
C MET A 251 -11.54 0.50 -21.58
N LEU A 252 -11.25 0.61 -22.88
CA LEU A 252 -11.35 1.86 -23.63
C LEU A 252 -12.82 2.36 -23.69
N LYS A 253 -13.79 1.47 -23.92
CA LYS A 253 -15.23 1.83 -23.93
C LYS A 253 -15.69 2.35 -22.57
N PHE A 254 -15.13 1.85 -21.47
CA PHE A 254 -15.36 2.36 -20.11
C PHE A 254 -14.79 3.78 -19.94
N TYR A 255 -13.50 3.99 -20.18
CA TYR A 255 -12.87 5.32 -19.98
C TYR A 255 -13.44 6.39 -20.92
N ALA A 256 -13.61 6.09 -22.21
CA ALA A 256 -14.17 7.06 -23.17
C ALA A 256 -15.63 7.49 -22.86
N ARG A 257 -16.32 6.80 -21.95
CA ARG A 257 -17.68 7.13 -21.49
C ARG A 257 -17.76 7.47 -19.99
N PHE A 258 -16.62 7.59 -19.30
CA PHE A 258 -16.53 7.77 -17.85
C PHE A 258 -17.38 8.95 -17.36
N GLU A 259 -17.98 8.83 -16.17
CA GLU A 259 -18.90 9.82 -15.58
C GLU A 259 -18.16 11.06 -15.01
N ILE A 260 -17.44 11.78 -15.87
CA ILE A 260 -16.66 12.99 -15.55
C ILE A 260 -16.97 14.16 -16.50
N ASN A 261 -16.82 15.39 -16.02
CA ASN A 261 -16.77 16.59 -16.84
C ASN A 261 -15.31 16.86 -17.28
N ASP A 262 -14.97 16.53 -18.52
CA ASP A 262 -13.60 16.65 -19.07
C ASP A 262 -12.99 18.06 -18.92
N ILE A 263 -13.82 19.10 -18.83
CA ILE A 263 -13.36 20.49 -18.66
C ILE A 263 -13.11 20.81 -17.18
N THR A 264 -14.07 20.55 -16.27
CA THR A 264 -13.91 20.93 -14.84
C THR A 264 -13.16 19.88 -14.00
N GLY A 265 -13.06 18.64 -14.47
CA GLY A 265 -12.51 17.52 -13.71
C GLY A 265 -13.45 16.97 -12.63
N GLN A 266 -14.68 17.48 -12.52
CA GLN A 266 -15.64 17.03 -11.52
C GLN A 266 -16.40 15.79 -12.00
N GLN A 267 -16.65 14.86 -11.09
CA GLN A 267 -17.53 13.71 -11.33
C GLN A 267 -18.95 14.19 -11.65
N LEU A 268 -19.58 13.60 -12.66
CA LEU A 268 -20.97 13.88 -13.00
C LEU A 268 -21.90 13.18 -12.00
N THR A 269 -22.98 13.84 -11.62
CA THR A 269 -24.05 13.17 -10.87
C THR A 269 -24.85 12.25 -11.79
N HIS A 270 -25.44 11.19 -11.23
CA HIS A 270 -26.34 10.29 -11.96
C HIS A 270 -27.48 11.02 -12.68
N LYS A 271 -27.94 12.16 -12.13
CA LYS A 271 -28.91 13.03 -12.78
C LYS A 271 -28.34 13.65 -14.06
N GLU A 272 -27.17 14.29 -14.00
CA GLU A 272 -26.55 14.89 -15.20
C GLU A 272 -26.20 13.85 -16.28
N VAL A 273 -25.84 12.62 -15.89
CA VAL A 273 -25.65 11.51 -16.82
C VAL A 273 -26.98 11.12 -17.48
N SER A 274 -28.06 11.04 -16.71
CA SER A 274 -29.42 10.74 -17.21
C SER A 274 -29.95 11.85 -18.13
N ASP A 275 -29.80 13.13 -17.73
CA ASP A 275 -30.25 14.30 -18.48
C ASP A 275 -29.53 14.38 -19.85
N LYS A 276 -28.22 14.11 -19.90
CA LYS A 276 -27.44 14.02 -21.16
C LYS A 276 -27.90 12.86 -22.05
N HIS A 277 -28.13 11.68 -21.47
CA HIS A 277 -28.66 10.52 -22.19
C HIS A 277 -30.04 10.82 -22.80
N TYR A 278 -30.92 11.46 -22.04
CA TYR A 278 -32.23 11.89 -22.52
C TYR A 278 -32.10 12.95 -23.63
N GLU A 279 -31.15 13.88 -23.56
CA GLU A 279 -30.90 14.83 -24.65
C GLU A 279 -30.51 14.11 -25.96
N HIS A 280 -29.64 13.09 -25.90
CA HIS A 280 -29.24 12.30 -27.06
C HIS A 280 -30.43 11.54 -27.68
N VAL A 281 -31.20 10.81 -26.88
CA VAL A 281 -32.35 10.03 -27.38
C VAL A 281 -33.47 10.96 -27.89
N VAL A 282 -33.70 12.11 -27.25
CA VAL A 282 -34.66 13.12 -27.74
C VAL A 282 -34.17 13.80 -29.03
N LYS A 283 -32.86 14.02 -29.21
CA LYS A 283 -32.29 14.44 -30.51
C LYS A 283 -32.55 13.38 -31.59
N LEU A 284 -32.40 12.09 -31.28
CA LEU A 284 -32.69 10.97 -32.18
C LEU A 284 -34.20 10.90 -32.55
N GLN A 285 -35.11 11.03 -31.58
CA GLN A 285 -36.55 11.06 -31.84
C GLN A 285 -36.97 12.30 -32.65
N LYS A 286 -36.34 13.47 -32.43
CA LYS A 286 -36.52 14.66 -33.28
C LYS A 286 -36.06 14.44 -34.72
N ALA A 287 -34.96 13.72 -34.94
CA ALA A 287 -34.51 13.33 -36.28
C ALA A 287 -35.55 12.44 -36.97
N ALA A 288 -36.10 11.44 -36.26
CA ALA A 288 -37.16 10.57 -36.77
C ALA A 288 -38.43 11.37 -37.15
N PHE A 289 -38.89 12.27 -36.28
CA PHE A 289 -40.04 13.13 -36.56
C PHE A 289 -39.80 14.11 -37.72
N LYS A 290 -38.56 14.59 -37.92
CA LYS A 290 -38.20 15.51 -39.01
C LYS A 290 -38.17 14.83 -40.38
N TYR A 291 -37.59 13.62 -40.46
CA TYR A 291 -37.29 12.98 -41.76
C TYR A 291 -38.18 11.77 -42.10
N PHE A 292 -38.84 11.17 -41.11
CA PHE A 292 -39.56 9.89 -41.23
C PHE A 292 -40.92 9.91 -40.52
N ARG A 293 -41.57 11.09 -40.44
CA ARG A 293 -42.86 11.32 -39.76
C ARG A 293 -43.87 10.21 -40.04
N ASP A 294 -44.13 9.94 -41.32
CA ASP A 294 -45.20 9.02 -41.73
C ASP A 294 -44.77 7.54 -41.73
N SER A 295 -43.49 7.27 -41.41
CA SER A 295 -42.88 5.93 -41.49
C SER A 295 -42.45 5.36 -40.14
N MET A 296 -42.29 6.18 -39.10
CA MET A 296 -41.87 5.74 -37.76
C MET A 296 -42.60 6.45 -36.59
N PRO A 297 -43.95 6.60 -36.61
CA PRO A 297 -44.69 7.19 -35.49
C PRO A 297 -44.43 6.46 -34.17
N ASP A 298 -44.40 5.13 -34.20
CA ASP A 298 -44.19 4.25 -33.04
C ASP A 298 -42.76 4.32 -32.46
N PHE A 299 -41.84 5.10 -33.06
CA PHE A 299 -40.49 5.31 -32.53
C PHE A 299 -40.32 6.66 -31.84
N TYR A 300 -40.85 7.75 -32.43
CA TYR A 300 -40.72 9.10 -31.85
C TYR A 300 -41.83 9.48 -30.87
N LEU A 301 -42.91 8.70 -30.78
CA LEU A 301 -43.98 8.89 -29.77
C LEU A 301 -43.78 8.07 -28.48
N LEU A 302 -42.89 7.08 -28.49
CA LEU A 302 -42.61 6.24 -27.31
C LEU A 302 -41.75 6.96 -26.26
N SER A 303 -41.86 6.49 -25.02
CA SER A 303 -40.97 6.93 -23.93
C SER A 303 -39.51 6.55 -24.20
N VAL A 304 -38.56 7.36 -23.72
CA VAL A 304 -37.12 7.14 -23.89
C VAL A 304 -36.71 5.72 -23.45
N GLY A 305 -37.18 5.26 -22.29
CA GLY A 305 -36.88 3.93 -21.76
C GLY A 305 -37.50 2.75 -22.53
N SER A 306 -38.34 3.01 -23.54
CA SER A 306 -38.84 2.00 -24.47
C SER A 306 -37.95 1.83 -25.71
N VAL A 307 -37.15 2.86 -26.05
CA VAL A 307 -36.38 2.92 -27.30
C VAL A 307 -34.86 2.97 -27.10
N ASP A 308 -34.38 3.31 -25.89
CA ASP A 308 -32.95 3.51 -25.60
C ASP A 308 -32.13 2.22 -25.40
N THR A 309 -32.78 1.06 -25.30
CA THR A 309 -32.08 -0.21 -25.15
C THR A 309 -31.37 -0.62 -26.45
N ARG A 310 -30.12 -1.11 -26.34
CA ARG A 310 -29.32 -1.58 -27.50
C ARG A 310 -30.09 -2.57 -28.40
N LYS A 311 -30.88 -3.47 -27.80
CA LYS A 311 -31.72 -4.45 -28.52
C LYS A 311 -32.87 -3.80 -29.31
N ALA A 312 -33.45 -2.71 -28.83
CA ALA A 312 -34.46 -1.94 -29.56
C ALA A 312 -33.83 -1.12 -30.69
N LEU A 313 -32.75 -0.39 -30.42
CA LEU A 313 -32.02 0.42 -31.41
C LEU A 313 -31.54 -0.44 -32.59
N LEU A 314 -30.86 -1.56 -32.33
CA LEU A 314 -30.39 -2.47 -33.39
C LEU A 314 -31.55 -3.08 -34.18
N LYS A 315 -32.66 -3.47 -33.53
CA LYS A 315 -33.85 -3.98 -34.23
C LYS A 315 -34.43 -2.92 -35.19
N GLN A 316 -34.44 -1.65 -34.78
CA GLN A 316 -34.96 -0.56 -35.61
C GLN A 316 -34.03 -0.23 -36.78
N PHE A 317 -32.74 0.01 -36.54
CA PHE A 317 -31.82 0.43 -37.60
C PHE A 317 -31.49 -0.70 -38.59
N ASN A 318 -31.49 -1.98 -38.15
CA ASN A 318 -31.25 -3.09 -39.07
C ASN A 318 -32.33 -3.23 -40.16
N SER A 319 -33.56 -2.73 -39.98
CA SER A 319 -34.58 -2.71 -41.03
C SER A 319 -34.47 -1.52 -41.99
N MET A 320 -33.69 -0.49 -41.66
CA MET A 320 -33.57 0.74 -42.46
C MET A 320 -32.55 0.65 -43.62
N LYS A 321 -32.60 1.59 -44.56
CA LYS A 321 -31.60 1.74 -45.63
C LYS A 321 -30.39 2.55 -45.14
N LYS A 322 -29.22 2.32 -45.76
CA LYS A 322 -27.97 3.02 -45.46
C LYS A 322 -28.11 4.57 -45.51
N SER A 323 -28.81 5.09 -46.52
CA SER A 323 -29.15 6.51 -46.68
C SER A 323 -29.87 7.11 -45.47
N ASP A 324 -30.75 6.32 -44.87
CA ASP A 324 -31.69 6.79 -43.87
C ASP A 324 -31.00 6.88 -42.51
N ILE A 325 -30.15 5.90 -42.22
CA ILE A 325 -29.27 5.86 -41.04
C ILE A 325 -28.20 6.97 -41.14
N TYR A 326 -27.71 7.30 -42.35
CA TYR A 326 -26.80 8.44 -42.53
C TYR A 326 -27.46 9.77 -42.13
N ARG A 327 -28.73 10.01 -42.49
CA ARG A 327 -29.50 11.21 -42.07
C ARG A 327 -29.68 11.30 -40.54
N PHE A 328 -29.81 10.17 -39.86
CA PHE A 328 -29.79 10.14 -38.39
C PHE A 328 -28.42 10.52 -37.83
N ALA A 329 -27.35 9.93 -38.37
CA ALA A 329 -25.98 10.23 -37.95
C ALA A 329 -25.62 11.70 -38.21
N GLU A 330 -26.05 12.29 -39.34
CA GLU A 330 -25.85 13.69 -39.70
C GLU A 330 -26.57 14.65 -38.74
N TYR A 331 -27.83 14.36 -38.40
CA TYR A 331 -28.61 15.16 -37.44
C TYR A 331 -28.08 15.06 -36.00
N LEU A 332 -27.52 13.91 -35.62
CA LEU A 332 -26.77 13.72 -34.38
C LEU A 332 -25.31 14.25 -34.47
N HIS A 333 -24.95 14.89 -35.59
CA HIS A 333 -23.62 15.44 -35.86
C HIS A 333 -22.49 14.41 -35.78
N LEU A 334 -22.78 13.12 -35.95
CA LEU A 334 -21.81 12.03 -35.90
C LEU A 334 -20.99 11.89 -37.18
N VAL A 335 -21.53 12.30 -38.34
CA VAL A 335 -20.89 12.28 -39.67
C VAL A 335 -20.97 13.66 -40.35
N PRO A 336 -20.09 13.98 -41.33
CA PRO A 336 -20.20 15.19 -42.12
C PRO A 336 -21.50 15.28 -42.93
N PRO A 337 -21.98 16.50 -43.29
CA PRO A 337 -23.20 16.67 -44.06
C PRO A 337 -23.15 15.92 -45.40
N ALA A 338 -24.29 15.34 -45.80
CA ALA A 338 -24.39 14.50 -46.99
C ALA A 338 -24.05 15.27 -48.30
N ASP A 339 -24.35 16.57 -48.32
CA ASP A 339 -24.14 17.48 -49.46
C ASP A 339 -22.75 18.17 -49.46
N SER A 340 -21.84 17.79 -48.55
CA SER A 340 -20.51 18.41 -48.43
C SER A 340 -19.45 17.67 -49.26
N GLU A 341 -18.38 18.36 -49.67
CA GLU A 341 -17.23 17.75 -50.38
C GLU A 341 -16.55 16.63 -49.58
N ASN A 342 -16.75 16.60 -48.25
CA ASN A 342 -16.24 15.56 -47.35
C ASN A 342 -17.32 14.50 -46.99
N SER A 343 -18.38 14.36 -47.79
CA SER A 343 -19.45 13.39 -47.56
C SER A 343 -18.94 11.95 -47.51
N GLN A 344 -19.30 11.23 -46.45
CA GLN A 344 -18.87 9.84 -46.20
C GLN A 344 -19.97 8.82 -46.53
N LEU A 345 -21.02 9.27 -47.23
CA LEU A 345 -22.21 8.46 -47.53
C LEU A 345 -21.86 7.20 -48.32
N GLU A 346 -21.03 7.29 -49.36
CA GLU A 346 -20.60 6.10 -50.12
C GLU A 346 -19.64 5.23 -49.29
N THR A 347 -18.69 5.84 -48.59
CA THR A 347 -17.55 5.15 -47.96
C THR A 347 -17.91 4.25 -46.77
N LEU A 348 -18.90 4.63 -45.95
CA LEU A 348 -19.19 3.91 -44.70
C LEU A 348 -20.15 2.72 -44.91
N SER A 349 -19.94 1.61 -44.19
CA SER A 349 -20.87 0.45 -44.23
C SER A 349 -22.18 0.73 -43.48
N LYS A 350 -23.23 -0.04 -43.79
CA LYS A 350 -24.50 0.03 -43.06
C LYS A 350 -24.31 -0.36 -41.59
N GLU A 351 -23.54 -1.41 -41.30
CA GLU A 351 -23.24 -1.82 -39.92
C GLU A 351 -22.49 -0.73 -39.17
N PHE A 352 -21.49 -0.08 -39.80
CA PHE A 352 -20.72 0.99 -39.19
C PHE A 352 -21.57 2.20 -38.77
N LEU A 353 -22.50 2.62 -39.62
CA LEU A 353 -23.46 3.69 -39.31
C LEU A 353 -24.43 3.25 -38.21
N THR A 354 -24.92 2.01 -38.28
CA THR A 354 -25.85 1.43 -37.29
C THR A 354 -25.22 1.37 -35.89
N GLU A 355 -24.00 0.84 -35.80
CA GLU A 355 -23.27 0.76 -34.53
C GLU A 355 -22.86 2.15 -34.04
N THR A 356 -22.46 3.08 -34.92
CA THR A 356 -22.13 4.46 -34.53
C THR A 356 -23.33 5.19 -33.89
N VAL A 357 -24.53 5.07 -34.45
CA VAL A 357 -25.74 5.68 -33.86
C VAL A 357 -26.16 4.93 -32.58
N THR A 358 -26.05 3.61 -32.56
CA THR A 358 -26.36 2.77 -31.38
C THR A 358 -25.43 3.11 -30.21
N LEU A 359 -24.11 3.17 -30.42
CA LEU A 359 -23.11 3.53 -29.40
C LEU A 359 -23.28 4.96 -28.86
N HIS A 360 -23.93 5.86 -29.59
CA HIS A 360 -24.20 7.22 -29.12
C HIS A 360 -25.47 7.33 -28.25
N CYS A 361 -26.46 6.47 -28.52
CA CYS A 361 -27.82 6.54 -27.94
C CYS A 361 -28.17 5.35 -27.02
N GLU A 362 -27.33 4.32 -26.91
CA GLU A 362 -27.59 3.15 -26.05
C GLU A 362 -27.59 3.54 -24.57
N ARG A 363 -28.60 3.06 -23.85
CA ARG A 363 -28.73 3.24 -22.40
C ARG A 363 -27.47 2.77 -21.68
N ARG A 364 -26.92 3.67 -20.85
CA ARG A 364 -25.75 3.39 -20.01
C ARG A 364 -26.20 2.71 -18.72
N VAL A 365 -25.43 1.73 -18.28
CA VAL A 365 -25.48 1.24 -16.89
C VAL A 365 -24.72 2.26 -16.03
N ASN A 366 -25.28 2.62 -14.88
CA ASN A 366 -24.64 3.49 -13.89
C ASN A 366 -23.35 2.81 -13.38
N GLN A 367 -22.24 3.54 -13.28
CA GLN A 367 -20.96 2.98 -12.81
C GLN A 367 -21.07 2.27 -11.44
N LEU A 368 -21.87 2.81 -10.51
CA LEU A 368 -22.15 2.17 -9.22
C LEU A 368 -23.01 0.91 -9.38
N GLN A 369 -23.94 0.87 -10.35
CA GLN A 369 -24.71 -0.33 -10.64
C GLN A 369 -23.82 -1.43 -11.23
N GLN A 370 -22.91 -1.08 -12.15
CA GLN A 370 -21.95 -2.03 -12.73
C GLN A 370 -21.04 -2.65 -11.64
N LEU A 371 -20.49 -1.83 -10.74
CA LEU A 371 -19.75 -2.32 -9.56
C LEU A 371 -20.64 -3.11 -8.59
N ASN A 372 -21.93 -2.76 -8.47
CA ASN A 372 -22.85 -3.48 -7.60
C ASN A 372 -23.19 -4.90 -8.10
N GLU A 373 -23.19 -5.09 -9.43
CA GLU A 373 -23.50 -6.36 -10.12
C GLU A 373 -22.26 -7.24 -10.37
N GLN A 374 -21.04 -6.73 -10.11
CA GLN A 374 -19.80 -7.51 -10.23
C GLN A 374 -19.73 -8.61 -9.14
N PRO A 375 -19.39 -9.87 -9.49
CA PRO A 375 -19.07 -10.91 -8.51
C PRO A 375 -17.79 -10.60 -7.72
N LEU A 376 -17.76 -10.98 -6.44
CA LEU A 376 -16.61 -10.82 -5.56
C LEU A 376 -15.57 -11.94 -5.73
N TYR A 377 -16.02 -13.15 -6.09
CA TYR A 377 -15.14 -14.31 -6.28
C TYR A 377 -14.77 -14.52 -7.75
N PRO A 378 -13.52 -14.90 -8.05
CA PRO A 378 -13.13 -15.28 -9.40
C PRO A 378 -13.71 -16.66 -9.77
N THR A 379 -13.97 -16.84 -11.06
CA THR A 379 -14.45 -18.11 -11.66
C THR A 379 -13.36 -18.74 -12.53
N GLU A 380 -13.58 -19.97 -13.00
CA GLU A 380 -12.67 -20.69 -13.91
C GLU A 380 -12.20 -19.87 -15.12
N LYS A 381 -13.03 -18.92 -15.59
CA LYS A 381 -12.73 -18.06 -16.74
C LYS A 381 -11.71 -16.97 -16.42
N VAL A 382 -11.57 -16.56 -15.16
CA VAL A 382 -10.65 -15.50 -14.71
C VAL A 382 -9.39 -16.10 -14.08
N ILE A 383 -9.54 -17.18 -13.29
CA ILE A 383 -8.43 -17.83 -12.55
C ILE A 383 -7.30 -18.26 -13.49
N TRP A 384 -7.63 -18.68 -14.71
CA TRP A 384 -6.67 -19.14 -15.71
C TRP A 384 -6.66 -18.31 -17.01
N ASP A 385 -7.06 -17.03 -16.94
CA ASP A 385 -6.83 -16.07 -18.04
C ASP A 385 -5.51 -15.31 -17.80
N GLU A 386 -4.55 -15.50 -18.70
CA GLU A 386 -3.19 -14.98 -18.55
C GLU A 386 -3.10 -13.48 -18.89
N ASN A 387 -4.13 -12.91 -19.52
CA ASN A 387 -4.24 -11.48 -19.85
C ASN A 387 -4.52 -10.61 -18.61
N VAL A 388 -5.14 -11.20 -17.58
CA VAL A 388 -5.55 -10.54 -16.33
C VAL A 388 -4.97 -11.23 -15.07
N VAL A 389 -4.61 -12.51 -15.14
CA VAL A 389 -3.93 -13.28 -14.07
C VAL A 389 -2.66 -13.95 -14.64
N PRO A 390 -1.65 -13.15 -15.03
CA PRO A 390 -0.39 -13.64 -15.61
C PRO A 390 0.46 -14.46 -14.63
N TYR A 391 1.33 -15.35 -15.12
CA TYR A 391 2.33 -16.03 -14.29
C TYR A 391 3.47 -15.09 -13.85
N GLU A 392 4.15 -15.44 -12.74
CA GLU A 392 5.39 -14.81 -12.25
C GLU A 392 6.47 -14.63 -13.35
N ASN A 393 6.53 -15.53 -14.33
CA ASN A 393 7.50 -15.51 -15.44
C ASN A 393 7.27 -14.38 -16.48
N TYR A 394 6.23 -13.55 -16.31
CA TYR A 394 5.91 -12.43 -17.20
C TYR A 394 7.13 -11.52 -17.47
N SER A 395 7.48 -11.37 -18.75
CA SER A 395 8.70 -10.66 -19.20
C SER A 395 8.59 -9.14 -19.14
N GLY A 396 7.37 -8.57 -19.14
CA GLY A 396 7.14 -7.14 -19.34
C GLY A 396 7.01 -6.70 -20.80
N GLU A 397 7.05 -7.62 -21.77
CA GLU A 397 7.01 -7.30 -23.21
C GLU A 397 5.60 -7.34 -23.83
N GLY A 398 4.66 -8.08 -23.22
CA GLY A 398 3.26 -8.11 -23.60
C GLY A 398 2.45 -6.93 -23.05
N VAL A 399 1.25 -6.71 -23.58
CA VAL A 399 0.22 -5.89 -22.92
C VAL A 399 -0.52 -6.79 -21.92
N LEU A 400 -1.16 -6.21 -20.90
CA LEU A 400 -2.08 -6.90 -20.00
C LEU A 400 -3.35 -6.04 -19.84
N ALA A 401 -4.50 -6.68 -19.67
CA ALA A 401 -5.79 -6.01 -19.47
C ALA A 401 -5.97 -5.55 -18.00
N LEU A 402 -4.95 -4.91 -17.47
CA LEU A 402 -4.86 -4.47 -16.07
C LEU A 402 -4.88 -2.94 -15.96
N ASN A 403 -5.52 -2.44 -14.91
CA ASN A 403 -5.42 -1.03 -14.54
C ASN A 403 -3.98 -0.69 -14.08
N LYS A 404 -3.59 0.58 -14.22
CA LYS A 404 -2.29 1.09 -13.77
C LYS A 404 -2.46 2.09 -12.63
N LEU A 405 -1.66 1.94 -11.57
CA LEU A 405 -1.51 2.93 -10.51
C LEU A 405 -0.42 3.93 -10.89
N ASN A 406 -0.82 5.17 -11.13
CA ASN A 406 0.09 6.29 -11.38
C ASN A 406 -0.32 7.47 -10.48
N LEU A 407 0.25 8.67 -10.64
CA LEU A 407 0.02 9.82 -9.76
C LEU A 407 -1.45 10.24 -9.63
N GLN A 408 -2.19 10.17 -10.74
CA GLN A 408 -3.50 10.78 -10.92
C GLN A 408 -4.56 9.75 -11.33
N PHE A 409 -5.79 10.03 -10.93
CA PHE A 409 -7.01 9.28 -11.22
C PHE A 409 -8.09 10.29 -11.58
N LEU A 410 -9.08 9.90 -12.39
CA LEU A 410 -10.15 10.79 -12.88
C LEU A 410 -11.07 11.26 -11.75
N THR A 411 -11.46 10.34 -10.85
CA THR A 411 -12.34 10.60 -9.70
C THR A 411 -11.98 9.67 -8.53
N LEU A 412 -12.61 9.87 -7.37
CA LEU A 412 -12.51 8.93 -6.25
C LEU A 412 -13.06 7.54 -6.63
N HIS A 413 -14.08 7.46 -7.49
CA HIS A 413 -14.61 6.18 -7.98
C HIS A 413 -13.60 5.46 -8.88
N ASP A 414 -12.93 6.17 -9.81
CA ASP A 414 -11.85 5.59 -10.63
C ASP A 414 -10.70 5.05 -9.76
N TYR A 415 -10.23 5.85 -8.80
CA TYR A 415 -9.21 5.45 -7.83
C TYR A 415 -9.57 4.16 -7.08
N LEU A 416 -10.79 4.08 -6.54
CA LEU A 416 -11.28 2.89 -5.84
C LEU A 416 -11.42 1.68 -6.77
N LEU A 417 -11.95 1.87 -7.98
CA LEU A 417 -12.18 0.78 -8.94
C LEU A 417 -10.87 0.17 -9.45
N ARG A 418 -9.85 0.97 -9.76
CA ARG A 418 -8.52 0.44 -10.14
C ARG A 418 -7.89 -0.37 -9.03
N ASN A 419 -7.97 0.11 -7.78
CA ASN A 419 -7.46 -0.61 -6.62
C ASN A 419 -8.26 -1.91 -6.36
N PHE A 420 -9.58 -1.87 -6.47
CA PHE A 420 -10.47 -3.04 -6.35
C PHE A 420 -10.11 -4.13 -7.36
N ASN A 421 -10.03 -3.77 -8.65
CA ASN A 421 -9.72 -4.73 -9.71
C ASN A 421 -8.33 -5.35 -9.55
N LEU A 422 -7.30 -4.53 -9.26
CA LEU A 422 -5.94 -5.04 -9.07
C LEU A 422 -5.84 -5.97 -7.86
N PHE A 423 -6.47 -5.60 -6.74
CA PHE A 423 -6.46 -6.41 -5.53
C PHE A 423 -7.28 -7.71 -5.69
N GLN A 424 -8.39 -7.68 -6.44
CA GLN A 424 -9.17 -8.87 -6.80
C GLN A 424 -8.35 -9.83 -7.69
N LEU A 425 -7.66 -9.32 -8.70
CA LEU A 425 -6.90 -10.11 -9.67
C LEU A 425 -5.57 -10.65 -9.09
N GLU A 426 -4.90 -9.91 -8.21
CA GLU A 426 -3.70 -10.40 -7.52
C GLU A 426 -4.06 -11.46 -6.46
N SER A 427 -5.15 -11.27 -5.71
CA SER A 427 -5.73 -12.33 -4.86
C SER A 427 -6.13 -13.57 -5.68
N THR A 428 -6.60 -13.38 -6.92
CA THR A 428 -6.93 -14.47 -7.85
C THR A 428 -5.69 -15.26 -8.25
N TYR A 429 -4.51 -14.63 -8.33
CA TYR A 429 -3.26 -15.35 -8.55
C TYR A 429 -2.89 -16.28 -7.38
N GLU A 430 -3.07 -15.84 -6.12
CA GLU A 430 -2.87 -16.74 -4.97
C GLU A 430 -3.89 -17.91 -4.99
N ILE A 431 -5.17 -17.60 -5.23
CA ILE A 431 -6.24 -18.61 -5.34
C ILE A 431 -5.90 -19.65 -6.42
N ARG A 432 -5.33 -19.20 -7.55
CA ARG A 432 -4.82 -20.08 -8.60
C ARG A 432 -3.71 -21.01 -8.11
N GLN A 433 -2.70 -20.49 -7.42
CA GLN A 433 -1.60 -21.31 -6.87
C GLN A 433 -2.12 -22.36 -5.88
N ASP A 434 -3.03 -21.97 -4.97
CA ASP A 434 -3.67 -22.87 -4.00
C ASP A 434 -4.45 -24.00 -4.70
N LEU A 435 -5.22 -23.69 -5.75
CA LEU A 435 -6.00 -24.67 -6.51
C LEU A 435 -5.11 -25.62 -7.32
N GLU A 436 -4.05 -25.14 -7.97
CA GLU A 436 -3.14 -25.98 -8.76
C GLU A 436 -2.37 -26.97 -7.87
N ASP A 437 -1.81 -26.54 -6.74
CA ASP A 437 -1.13 -27.43 -5.77
C ASP A 437 -2.08 -28.49 -5.19
N VAL A 438 -3.30 -28.09 -4.83
CA VAL A 438 -4.35 -29.00 -4.35
C VAL A 438 -4.68 -30.06 -5.40
N LEU A 439 -4.94 -29.66 -6.64
CA LEU A 439 -5.40 -30.59 -7.67
C LEU A 439 -4.28 -31.54 -8.14
N PHE A 440 -3.02 -31.08 -8.19
CA PHE A 440 -1.86 -31.95 -8.42
C PHE A 440 -1.67 -32.99 -7.30
N ARG A 441 -2.01 -32.66 -6.03
CA ARG A 441 -1.97 -33.63 -4.90
C ARG A 441 -3.14 -34.60 -4.92
N MET A 442 -4.35 -34.12 -5.23
CA MET A 442 -5.58 -34.92 -5.26
C MET A 442 -5.63 -35.92 -6.43
N LYS A 443 -4.91 -35.65 -7.53
CA LYS A 443 -4.75 -36.52 -8.71
C LYS A 443 -6.09 -37.00 -9.30
N PRO A 444 -6.88 -36.12 -9.93
CA PRO A 444 -8.13 -36.49 -10.58
C PRO A 444 -7.90 -37.34 -11.84
N TRP A 445 -8.36 -38.58 -11.85
CA TRP A 445 -8.34 -39.51 -13.00
C TRP A 445 -9.76 -39.85 -13.46
N GLN A 446 -9.92 -40.32 -14.70
CA GLN A 446 -11.20 -40.77 -15.24
C GLN A 446 -11.54 -42.18 -14.74
N HIS A 447 -12.80 -42.43 -14.37
CA HIS A 447 -13.29 -43.78 -14.05
C HIS A 447 -13.43 -44.63 -15.32
N GLU A 448 -13.06 -45.91 -15.26
CA GLU A 448 -12.94 -46.80 -16.44
C GLU A 448 -14.26 -47.02 -17.21
N THR A 449 -15.40 -46.90 -16.54
CA THR A 449 -16.73 -47.25 -17.08
C THR A 449 -17.82 -46.21 -16.80
N ARG A 450 -17.47 -45.07 -16.19
CA ARG A 450 -18.41 -43.99 -15.83
C ARG A 450 -17.80 -42.65 -16.14
N ASN A 451 -18.62 -41.64 -16.45
CA ASN A 451 -18.14 -40.27 -16.66
C ASN A 451 -17.91 -39.52 -15.31
N GLU A 452 -17.26 -40.22 -14.37
CA GLU A 452 -16.99 -39.81 -12.99
C GLU A 452 -15.47 -39.66 -12.79
N THR A 453 -15.06 -38.78 -11.88
CA THR A 453 -13.63 -38.56 -11.56
C THR A 453 -13.23 -39.31 -10.29
N VAL A 454 -12.21 -40.16 -10.42
CA VAL A 454 -11.57 -40.93 -9.33
C VAL A 454 -10.39 -40.14 -8.79
N TRP A 455 -10.21 -40.09 -7.47
CA TRP A 455 -9.17 -39.29 -6.83
C TRP A 455 -8.01 -40.18 -6.36
N GLY A 456 -6.85 -40.04 -7.00
CA GLY A 456 -5.64 -40.85 -6.76
C GLY A 456 -4.73 -40.35 -5.63
N GLY A 457 -5.18 -39.39 -4.84
CA GLY A 457 -4.39 -38.76 -3.78
C GLY A 457 -5.24 -37.92 -2.82
N TRP A 458 -4.57 -37.18 -1.94
CA TRP A 458 -5.20 -36.38 -0.88
C TRP A 458 -4.44 -35.06 -0.67
N ALA A 459 -5.13 -34.01 -0.22
CA ALA A 459 -4.56 -32.70 0.06
C ALA A 459 -5.07 -32.15 1.41
N ARG A 460 -4.19 -31.56 2.22
CA ARG A 460 -4.56 -30.98 3.54
C ARG A 460 -5.55 -29.81 3.45
N MET A 461 -5.64 -29.17 2.28
CA MET A 461 -6.43 -27.97 2.03
C MET A 461 -7.75 -28.26 1.28
N ALA A 462 -8.07 -29.53 0.98
CA ALA A 462 -9.28 -29.89 0.25
C ALA A 462 -9.91 -31.20 0.73
N LEU A 463 -11.22 -31.34 0.51
CA LEU A 463 -12.01 -32.53 0.81
C LEU A 463 -12.98 -32.82 -0.33
N LEU A 464 -13.33 -34.09 -0.51
CA LEU A 464 -14.35 -34.50 -1.46
C LEU A 464 -15.75 -34.10 -0.96
N LEU A 465 -16.63 -33.70 -1.87
CA LEU A 465 -18.03 -33.41 -1.54
C LEU A 465 -18.84 -34.70 -1.63
N ASP A 466 -19.46 -35.09 -0.52
CA ASP A 466 -20.43 -36.19 -0.45
C ASP A 466 -21.78 -35.78 -1.07
N SER A 467 -22.26 -34.58 -0.72
CA SER A 467 -23.50 -34.01 -1.22
C SER A 467 -23.48 -32.48 -1.12
N PHE A 468 -24.14 -31.80 -2.07
CA PHE A 468 -24.33 -30.36 -2.09
C PHE A 468 -25.79 -30.02 -2.46
N GLN A 469 -26.39 -29.07 -1.73
CA GLN A 469 -27.77 -28.62 -1.93
C GLN A 469 -27.87 -27.12 -1.57
N ILE A 470 -28.82 -26.41 -2.19
CA ILE A 470 -29.15 -25.01 -1.88
C ILE A 470 -30.33 -25.01 -0.89
N VAL A 471 -30.19 -24.40 0.30
CA VAL A 471 -31.09 -24.71 1.45
C VAL A 471 -31.49 -23.55 2.40
N GLU A 472 -30.62 -22.57 2.68
CA GLU A 472 -30.73 -21.59 3.79
C GLU A 472 -30.72 -22.17 5.25
N VAL A 473 -30.63 -21.25 6.24
CA VAL A 473 -29.96 -21.24 7.60
C VAL A 473 -30.43 -22.34 8.61
N THR A 474 -29.59 -23.09 9.35
CA THR A 474 -28.76 -22.77 10.56
C THR A 474 -27.50 -23.74 10.74
N PHE A 475 -26.42 -23.39 11.50
CA PHE A 475 -25.04 -24.04 11.51
C PHE A 475 -24.70 -25.10 12.63
N TRP A 476 -23.52 -25.45 13.26
CA TRP A 476 -22.02 -25.27 13.18
C TRP A 476 -21.24 -26.55 13.69
N CYS A 477 -19.88 -26.55 13.72
CA CYS A 477 -18.85 -27.50 14.28
C CYS A 477 -17.45 -27.35 13.58
N LEU A 478 -16.43 -28.09 13.99
CA LEU A 478 -15.04 -27.63 14.19
C LEU A 478 -14.08 -27.54 12.98
N GLY A 479 -13.44 -26.38 12.81
CA GLY A 479 -12.12 -26.24 12.19
C GLY A 479 -11.93 -24.98 11.34
N LEU A 480 -13.00 -24.60 10.63
CA LEU A 480 -13.15 -23.31 9.95
C LEU A 480 -13.82 -22.31 10.91
N ARG A 481 -13.70 -21.01 10.65
CA ARG A 481 -14.33 -19.91 11.40
C ARG A 481 -15.42 -19.24 10.56
N LYS A 482 -16.24 -18.41 11.22
CA LYS A 482 -17.24 -17.58 10.51
C LYS A 482 -16.52 -16.61 9.58
N HIS A 483 -17.04 -16.41 8.38
CA HIS A 483 -16.45 -15.59 7.32
C HIS A 483 -15.20 -16.18 6.62
N ASP A 484 -14.76 -17.41 6.93
CA ASP A 484 -13.74 -18.10 6.12
C ASP A 484 -14.25 -18.29 4.67
N VAL A 485 -13.44 -17.94 3.67
CA VAL A 485 -13.77 -18.20 2.26
C VAL A 485 -13.28 -19.59 1.83
N CYS A 486 -14.14 -20.34 1.14
CA CYS A 486 -13.82 -21.61 0.50
C CYS A 486 -14.22 -21.60 -0.98
N PHE A 487 -13.69 -22.54 -1.75
CA PHE A 487 -13.95 -22.69 -3.18
C PHE A 487 -14.56 -24.06 -3.47
N LEU A 488 -15.73 -24.04 -4.10
CA LEU A 488 -16.42 -25.19 -4.65
C LEU A 488 -15.88 -25.43 -6.06
N VAL A 489 -15.45 -26.65 -6.35
CA VAL A 489 -14.74 -27.01 -7.59
C VAL A 489 -15.38 -28.22 -8.24
N THR A 490 -15.55 -28.13 -9.55
CA THR A 490 -15.95 -29.25 -10.43
C THR A 490 -14.76 -29.63 -11.29
N CYS A 491 -14.15 -30.79 -11.01
CA CYS A 491 -13.14 -31.38 -11.88
C CYS A 491 -13.76 -32.54 -12.70
N ARG A 492 -13.49 -32.58 -14.00
CA ARG A 492 -13.88 -33.70 -14.89
C ARG A 492 -12.64 -34.19 -15.63
N SER A 493 -12.00 -35.23 -15.10
CA SER A 493 -10.75 -35.72 -15.67
C SER A 493 -10.97 -36.60 -16.89
N THR A 494 -10.10 -36.42 -17.89
CA THR A 494 -9.97 -37.21 -19.12
C THR A 494 -8.71 -38.08 -19.11
N GLN A 495 -7.96 -38.08 -18.01
CA GLN A 495 -6.68 -38.80 -17.88
C GLN A 495 -6.88 -40.17 -17.23
N PRO A 496 -6.32 -41.26 -17.77
CA PRO A 496 -6.54 -42.61 -17.24
C PRO A 496 -5.90 -42.80 -15.85
N VAL A 497 -6.45 -43.73 -15.07
CA VAL A 497 -5.97 -44.10 -13.73
C VAL A 497 -4.46 -44.41 -13.74
N GLY A 498 -3.74 -43.87 -12.77
CA GLY A 498 -2.28 -44.01 -12.65
C GLY A 498 -1.46 -42.97 -13.44
N THR A 499 -2.08 -42.07 -14.19
CA THR A 499 -1.39 -40.98 -14.90
C THR A 499 -0.60 -40.10 -13.93
N LYS A 500 0.67 -39.83 -14.28
CA LYS A 500 1.58 -38.98 -13.51
C LYS A 500 1.55 -37.55 -14.04
N TYR A 501 1.23 -36.62 -13.14
CA TYR A 501 1.29 -35.18 -13.41
C TYR A 501 2.69 -34.61 -13.21
N ASP A 502 3.03 -33.59 -14.00
CA ASP A 502 4.29 -32.85 -13.95
C ASP A 502 3.98 -31.35 -13.81
N VAL A 503 4.37 -30.78 -12.66
CA VAL A 503 4.19 -29.36 -12.30
C VAL A 503 4.94 -28.41 -13.26
N ARG A 504 5.86 -28.93 -14.10
CA ARG A 504 6.61 -28.15 -15.10
C ARG A 504 5.88 -28.00 -16.43
N LYS A 505 4.81 -28.77 -16.66
CA LYS A 505 3.96 -28.65 -17.85
C LYS A 505 2.74 -27.77 -17.54
N PRO A 506 2.07 -27.17 -18.54
CA PRO A 506 0.89 -26.36 -18.30
C PRO A 506 -0.19 -27.15 -17.52
N PHE A 507 -0.91 -26.44 -16.66
CA PHE A 507 -1.94 -27.05 -15.80
C PHE A 507 -3.16 -27.50 -16.62
N LYS A 508 -3.66 -26.64 -17.53
CA LYS A 508 -4.85 -26.89 -18.38
C LYS A 508 -4.73 -28.19 -19.20
N ASP A 509 -3.55 -28.44 -19.77
CA ASP A 509 -3.25 -29.61 -20.60
C ASP A 509 -3.35 -30.94 -19.82
N GLN A 510 -3.24 -30.87 -18.49
CA GLN A 510 -3.14 -32.03 -17.61
C GLN A 510 -4.41 -32.27 -16.80
N ILE A 511 -5.01 -31.22 -16.24
CA ILE A 511 -6.16 -31.28 -15.35
C ILE A 511 -7.21 -30.28 -15.82
N GLN A 512 -8.36 -30.81 -16.28
CA GLN A 512 -9.48 -30.00 -16.76
C GLN A 512 -10.44 -29.69 -15.60
N VAL A 513 -10.29 -28.49 -15.04
CA VAL A 513 -11.28 -27.90 -14.13
C VAL A 513 -12.42 -27.33 -14.95
N THR A 514 -13.65 -27.75 -14.65
CA THR A 514 -14.85 -27.34 -15.40
C THR A 514 -15.49 -26.10 -14.82
N TYR A 515 -15.59 -26.01 -13.48
CA TYR A 515 -16.17 -24.86 -12.78
C TYR A 515 -15.45 -24.59 -11.45
N VAL A 516 -15.36 -23.31 -11.07
CA VAL A 516 -14.94 -22.84 -9.74
C VAL A 516 -15.90 -21.77 -9.25
N ARG A 517 -16.44 -21.91 -8.03
CA ARG A 517 -17.26 -20.88 -7.37
C ARG A 517 -16.80 -20.66 -5.94
N GLY A 518 -16.55 -19.41 -5.58
CA GLY A 518 -16.27 -19.04 -4.19
C GLY A 518 -17.53 -19.04 -3.32
N CYS A 519 -17.35 -19.33 -2.03
CA CYS A 519 -18.38 -19.28 -1.01
C CYS A 519 -17.78 -18.85 0.33
N GLU A 520 -18.61 -18.39 1.26
CA GLU A 520 -18.20 -17.97 2.61
C GLU A 520 -18.84 -18.87 3.66
N ILE A 521 -18.06 -19.40 4.61
CA ILE A 521 -18.57 -20.22 5.69
C ILE A 521 -19.46 -19.37 6.61
N GLU A 522 -20.75 -19.70 6.59
CA GLU A 522 -21.70 -19.31 7.63
C GLU A 522 -21.45 -20.19 8.87
N GLY A 523 -21.40 -21.51 8.66
CA GLY A 523 -20.92 -22.51 9.60
C GLY A 523 -21.14 -23.95 9.12
N MET A 524 -20.75 -24.95 9.94
CA MET A 524 -21.02 -26.38 9.73
C MET A 524 -22.50 -26.74 10.05
N MET A 525 -22.81 -27.87 10.73
CA MET A 525 -24.16 -28.25 11.19
C MET A 525 -24.06 -29.12 12.46
N ASP A 526 -24.99 -28.91 13.40
CA ASP A 526 -25.22 -29.83 14.52
C ASP A 526 -26.15 -31.02 14.12
N GLN A 527 -26.49 -31.89 15.08
CA GLN A 527 -27.39 -33.04 14.82
C GLN A 527 -28.87 -32.66 14.68
N ASN A 528 -29.29 -31.50 15.18
CA ASN A 528 -30.63 -30.94 15.08
C ASN A 528 -30.79 -30.00 13.86
N GLY A 529 -29.68 -29.64 13.21
CA GLY A 529 -29.60 -28.65 12.13
C GLY A 529 -29.43 -27.20 12.62
N GLN A 530 -29.11 -26.96 13.90
CA GLN A 530 -29.11 -25.65 14.58
C GLN A 530 -27.73 -25.04 14.87
N VAL A 531 -27.68 -23.72 14.68
CA VAL A 531 -26.57 -22.78 14.92
C VAL A 531 -25.80 -22.99 16.24
N ILE A 532 -24.66 -23.69 16.20
CA ILE A 532 -23.69 -23.70 17.32
C ILE A 532 -22.75 -22.47 17.23
N GLU A 533 -23.09 -21.34 17.84
CA GLU A 533 -22.22 -20.14 17.81
C GLU A 533 -20.83 -20.34 18.45
N GLU A 534 -19.90 -19.41 18.21
CA GLU A 534 -18.50 -19.56 18.64
C GLU A 534 -18.35 -19.59 20.17
N PHE A 535 -17.86 -20.72 20.67
CA PHE A 535 -17.51 -20.95 22.08
C PHE A 535 -16.30 -20.11 22.53
N GLU A 536 -16.30 -19.68 23.80
CA GLU A 536 -15.08 -19.15 24.42
C GLU A 536 -13.99 -20.24 24.55
N ALA A 537 -12.72 -19.84 24.66
CA ALA A 537 -11.58 -20.76 24.72
C ALA A 537 -11.61 -21.76 25.89
N TYR A 538 -12.48 -21.51 26.89
CA TYR A 538 -12.64 -22.28 28.11
C TYR A 538 -13.79 -23.31 28.06
N GLU A 539 -14.63 -23.29 27.02
CA GLU A 539 -15.79 -24.19 26.93
C GLU A 539 -15.48 -25.52 26.22
N LYS A 540 -16.18 -26.58 26.63
CA LYS A 540 -15.94 -27.94 26.11
C LYS A 540 -16.57 -28.13 24.73
N LYS A 541 -15.71 -28.23 23.72
CA LYS A 541 -16.06 -28.57 22.33
C LYS A 541 -17.06 -29.75 22.24
N PRO A 542 -18.19 -29.62 21.52
CA PRO A 542 -19.19 -30.68 21.41
C PRO A 542 -18.67 -31.89 20.62
N GLN A 543 -18.97 -33.09 21.10
CA GLN A 543 -18.60 -34.35 20.45
C GLN A 543 -19.65 -34.77 19.41
N ILE A 544 -19.44 -34.39 18.15
CA ILE A 544 -20.29 -34.88 17.05
C ILE A 544 -19.82 -36.28 16.60
N GLN A 545 -20.76 -37.23 16.55
CA GLN A 545 -20.52 -38.63 16.17
C GLN A 545 -20.38 -38.82 14.65
N GLY A 546 -19.62 -39.84 14.26
CA GLY A 546 -19.33 -40.16 12.85
C GLY A 546 -18.32 -39.21 12.20
N ASP A 547 -17.99 -39.42 10.92
CA ASP A 547 -16.98 -38.66 10.19
C ASP A 547 -17.55 -37.59 9.23
N ILE A 548 -18.83 -37.71 8.85
CA ILE A 548 -19.49 -36.76 7.93
C ILE A 548 -19.70 -35.42 8.64
N ARG A 549 -19.43 -34.32 7.92
CA ARG A 549 -19.54 -32.94 8.38
C ARG A 549 -20.27 -32.12 7.30
N LYS A 550 -21.43 -31.56 7.62
CA LYS A 550 -22.27 -30.79 6.67
C LYS A 550 -22.07 -29.30 6.92
N TYR A 551 -21.79 -28.49 5.90
CA TYR A 551 -21.65 -27.03 6.07
C TYR A 551 -22.70 -26.26 5.28
N ARG A 552 -23.05 -25.07 5.77
CA ARG A 552 -23.68 -24.03 4.96
C ARG A 552 -22.71 -22.89 4.72
N VAL A 553 -22.87 -22.37 3.52
CA VAL A 553 -22.06 -21.29 2.98
C VAL A 553 -22.95 -20.26 2.31
N PHE A 554 -22.57 -18.99 2.39
CA PHE A 554 -23.12 -17.96 1.53
C PHE A 554 -22.47 -18.06 0.15
N LEU A 555 -23.29 -18.15 -0.89
CA LEU A 555 -22.87 -18.03 -2.29
C LEU A 555 -22.91 -16.56 -2.71
N ASP A 556 -22.14 -16.19 -3.74
CA ASP A 556 -22.24 -14.87 -4.35
C ASP A 556 -23.55 -14.73 -5.14
N PRO A 557 -24.44 -13.77 -4.79
CA PRO A 557 -25.75 -13.65 -5.42
C PRO A 557 -25.70 -13.09 -6.84
N ASN A 558 -24.67 -12.30 -7.18
CA ASN A 558 -24.46 -11.82 -8.54
C ASN A 558 -24.04 -12.98 -9.44
N GLN A 559 -23.08 -13.80 -8.98
CA GLN A 559 -22.65 -14.98 -9.71
C GLN A 559 -23.78 -16.01 -9.87
N TYR A 560 -24.56 -16.25 -8.81
CA TYR A 560 -25.72 -17.15 -8.86
C TYR A 560 -26.77 -16.68 -9.89
N ARG A 561 -27.08 -15.37 -9.92
CA ARG A 561 -27.96 -14.79 -10.93
C ARG A 561 -27.41 -15.01 -12.35
N ILE A 562 -26.13 -14.71 -12.57
CA ILE A 562 -25.47 -14.87 -13.88
C ILE A 562 -25.51 -16.34 -14.33
N ASP A 563 -25.24 -17.30 -13.45
CA ASP A 563 -25.27 -18.73 -13.79
C ASP A 563 -26.69 -19.21 -14.13
N MET A 564 -27.71 -18.75 -13.39
CA MET A 564 -29.12 -19.06 -13.70
C MET A 564 -29.62 -18.37 -14.98
N GLU A 565 -29.19 -17.14 -15.27
CA GLU A 565 -29.48 -16.46 -16.54
C GLU A 565 -28.85 -17.21 -17.73
N ASN A 566 -27.59 -17.65 -17.61
CA ASN A 566 -26.94 -18.46 -18.65
C ASN A 566 -27.63 -19.83 -18.86
N ARG A 567 -28.12 -20.47 -17.79
CA ARG A 567 -28.95 -21.69 -17.89
C ARG A 567 -30.24 -21.45 -18.67
N LEU A 568 -30.97 -20.39 -18.33
CA LEU A 568 -32.28 -20.07 -18.92
C LEU A 568 -32.17 -19.58 -20.37
N GLU A 569 -31.18 -18.74 -20.70
CA GLU A 569 -31.03 -18.17 -22.05
C GLU A 569 -30.26 -19.08 -23.02
N LYS A 570 -29.29 -19.86 -22.54
CA LYS A 570 -28.31 -20.59 -23.38
C LYS A 570 -28.36 -22.11 -23.20
N GLY A 571 -29.24 -22.62 -22.32
CA GLY A 571 -29.37 -24.05 -22.06
C GLY A 571 -28.18 -24.68 -21.35
N ALA A 572 -27.38 -23.90 -20.61
CA ALA A 572 -26.24 -24.40 -19.84
C ALA A 572 -26.69 -25.36 -18.71
N GLU A 573 -25.79 -26.27 -18.30
CA GLU A 573 -26.06 -27.18 -17.18
C GLU A 573 -26.12 -26.46 -15.82
N ASP A 574 -26.76 -27.09 -14.84
CA ASP A 574 -26.90 -26.53 -13.48
C ASP A 574 -25.63 -26.76 -12.66
N ILE A 575 -24.70 -25.81 -12.78
CA ILE A 575 -23.36 -25.81 -12.17
C ILE A 575 -23.40 -26.24 -10.69
N TYR A 576 -24.41 -25.83 -9.94
CA TYR A 576 -24.51 -26.04 -8.49
C TYR A 576 -24.68 -27.51 -8.08
N TYR A 577 -25.11 -28.39 -9.00
CA TYR A 577 -25.16 -29.83 -8.76
C TYR A 577 -23.96 -30.60 -9.36
N THR A 578 -22.92 -29.90 -9.83
CA THR A 578 -21.73 -30.51 -10.46
C THR A 578 -20.51 -30.62 -9.53
N PHE A 579 -20.47 -29.88 -8.43
CA PHE A 579 -19.29 -29.79 -7.56
C PHE A 579 -18.93 -31.13 -6.92
N ASN A 580 -17.65 -31.50 -6.98
CA ASN A 580 -17.12 -32.75 -6.42
C ASN A 580 -15.94 -32.56 -5.46
N LEU A 581 -15.44 -31.34 -5.31
CA LEU A 581 -14.34 -30.98 -4.41
C LEU A 581 -14.65 -29.64 -3.72
N VAL A 582 -14.30 -29.52 -2.43
CA VAL A 582 -14.25 -28.24 -1.71
C VAL A 582 -12.83 -27.96 -1.24
N VAL A 583 -12.37 -26.72 -1.43
CA VAL A 583 -11.01 -26.25 -1.13
C VAL A 583 -11.08 -25.07 -0.17
N ARG A 584 -10.26 -25.08 0.88
CA ARG A 584 -10.10 -23.99 1.85
C ARG A 584 -8.72 -23.34 1.72
N ARG A 585 -8.58 -22.07 2.08
CA ARG A 585 -7.29 -21.35 2.10
C ARG A 585 -6.70 -21.28 3.53
N ASP A 586 -5.56 -20.61 3.69
CA ASP A 586 -5.04 -20.20 5.01
C ASP A 586 -5.74 -18.91 5.46
N PRO A 587 -6.39 -18.83 6.64
CA PRO A 587 -7.05 -17.62 7.13
C PRO A 587 -6.18 -16.36 7.11
N LYS A 588 -4.83 -16.48 7.13
CA LYS A 588 -3.92 -15.33 7.07
C LYS A 588 -3.81 -14.69 5.69
N THR A 589 -4.07 -15.44 4.60
CA THR A 589 -4.12 -14.93 3.22
C THR A 589 -5.55 -14.78 2.69
N ASN A 590 -6.55 -15.34 3.38
CA ASN A 590 -7.94 -15.43 2.90
C ASN A 590 -8.77 -14.13 3.03
N ASN A 591 -8.14 -13.00 3.31
CA ASN A 591 -8.82 -11.77 3.74
C ASN A 591 -9.51 -10.98 2.61
N PHE A 592 -9.25 -11.34 1.35
CA PHE A 592 -9.49 -10.48 0.19
C PHE A 592 -10.94 -9.97 0.05
N LYS A 593 -11.95 -10.82 0.33
CA LYS A 593 -13.37 -10.47 0.21
C LYS A 593 -13.75 -9.29 1.11
N ALA A 594 -13.28 -9.27 2.36
CA ALA A 594 -13.63 -8.23 3.33
C ALA A 594 -13.09 -6.85 2.92
N VAL A 595 -11.87 -6.84 2.36
CA VAL A 595 -11.24 -5.63 1.80
C VAL A 595 -12.06 -5.12 0.61
N LEU A 596 -12.39 -6.00 -0.35
CA LEU A 596 -13.19 -5.65 -1.54
C LEU A 596 -14.60 -5.15 -1.19
N ALA A 597 -15.31 -5.84 -0.29
CA ALA A 597 -16.62 -5.44 0.19
C ALA A 597 -16.58 -4.07 0.91
N THR A 598 -15.50 -3.81 1.66
CA THR A 598 -15.21 -2.52 2.27
C THR A 598 -15.08 -1.40 1.24
N MET A 599 -14.29 -1.58 0.17
CA MET A 599 -14.04 -0.53 -0.85
C MET A 599 -15.32 0.01 -1.49
N ARG A 600 -16.33 -0.85 -1.67
CA ARG A 600 -17.60 -0.55 -2.36
C ARG A 600 -18.49 0.48 -1.64
N GLN A 601 -18.21 0.82 -0.37
CA GLN A 601 -19.04 1.70 0.46
C GLN A 601 -18.50 3.14 0.64
N LEU A 602 -17.44 3.55 -0.08
CA LEU A 602 -16.52 4.61 0.38
C LEU A 602 -16.59 5.94 -0.41
N LEU A 603 -17.76 6.60 -0.50
CA LEU A 603 -17.91 7.88 -1.22
C LEU A 603 -18.46 9.04 -0.35
N ASN A 604 -17.97 10.25 -0.66
CA ASN A 604 -18.26 11.57 -0.06
C ASN A 604 -17.58 11.88 1.28
N THR A 605 -16.80 12.98 1.34
CA THR A 605 -16.79 14.05 2.38
C THR A 605 -15.57 15.01 2.25
N GLU A 606 -15.67 16.22 2.79
CA GLU A 606 -14.61 17.26 2.82
C GLU A 606 -14.38 17.80 4.25
N MET A 607 -13.22 18.40 4.54
CA MET A 607 -12.81 18.86 5.88
C MET A 607 -11.91 20.12 5.82
N ASN A 608 -11.93 20.97 6.86
CA ASN A 608 -11.01 22.10 7.07
C ASN A 608 -11.08 22.65 8.51
N ASN A 609 -9.94 23.14 9.04
CA ASN A 609 -9.74 24.25 10.02
C ASN A 609 -8.43 24.04 10.83
N ALA A 610 -7.62 25.08 11.02
CA ALA A 610 -6.34 25.05 11.76
C ALA A 610 -6.48 25.49 13.24
N VAL A 611 -5.39 25.40 14.03
CA VAL A 611 -5.32 25.77 15.46
C VAL A 611 -4.08 26.66 15.72
N LEU A 612 -4.23 27.70 16.54
CA LEU A 612 -3.24 28.79 16.69
C LEU A 612 -2.27 28.67 17.88
N SER A 613 -2.62 27.89 18.91
CA SER A 613 -1.85 27.77 20.18
C SER A 613 -1.90 26.35 20.73
N MET A 614 -0.78 25.83 21.26
CA MET A 614 -0.67 24.42 21.70
C MET A 614 0.29 24.23 22.88
N ASP A 615 -0.04 23.31 23.80
CA ASP A 615 0.85 22.86 24.88
C ASP A 615 1.81 21.78 24.34
N PHE A 616 3.11 22.02 24.38
CA PHE A 616 4.13 21.06 23.95
C PHE A 616 4.59 20.11 25.06
N ASN A 617 4.03 20.22 26.26
CA ASN A 617 4.24 19.31 27.39
C ASN A 617 5.74 19.05 27.68
N ASP A 618 6.16 17.80 27.59
CA ASP A 618 7.50 17.28 27.86
C ASP A 618 8.35 17.07 26.59
N THR A 619 7.90 17.61 25.44
CA THR A 619 8.68 17.62 24.19
C THR A 619 10.04 18.31 24.37
N PHE A 620 10.13 19.30 25.28
CA PHE A 620 11.36 20.04 25.53
C PHE A 620 11.95 19.76 26.93
N LEU A 621 13.21 19.33 26.97
CA LEU A 621 13.95 19.06 28.22
C LEU A 621 14.42 20.34 28.95
N SER A 622 14.65 21.44 28.22
CA SER A 622 15.01 22.77 28.76
C SER A 622 14.54 23.89 27.82
N PHE A 623 14.62 25.15 28.27
CA PHE A 623 14.37 26.31 27.41
C PHE A 623 15.42 26.45 26.29
N ASP A 624 16.69 26.12 26.54
CA ASP A 624 17.73 26.14 25.51
C ASP A 624 17.44 25.12 24.39
N HIS A 625 16.91 23.96 24.76
CA HIS A 625 16.47 22.94 23.79
C HIS A 625 15.28 23.41 22.95
N LEU A 626 14.36 24.20 23.50
CA LEU A 626 13.30 24.86 22.74
C LEU A 626 13.90 25.87 21.75
N ILE A 627 14.87 26.69 22.17
CA ILE A 627 15.57 27.66 21.31
C ILE A 627 16.32 26.96 20.16
N GLU A 628 17.09 25.92 20.46
CA GLU A 628 17.78 25.10 19.45
C GLU A 628 16.82 24.45 18.43
N SER A 629 15.57 24.17 18.84
CA SER A 629 14.58 23.47 18.01
C SER A 629 13.94 24.35 16.94
N PHE A 630 13.93 25.67 17.11
CA PHE A 630 13.28 26.61 16.18
C PHE A 630 14.27 27.66 15.59
N PRO A 631 15.34 27.25 14.89
CA PRO A 631 16.43 28.14 14.44
C PRO A 631 16.03 29.19 13.38
N GLY A 632 14.76 29.24 12.98
CA GLY A 632 14.21 30.19 12.00
C GLY A 632 13.05 31.06 12.53
N TYR A 633 12.80 31.07 13.85
CA TYR A 633 11.77 31.89 14.50
C TYR A 633 12.37 32.80 15.57
N GLN A 634 11.77 33.98 15.77
CA GLN A 634 12.08 34.84 16.92
C GLN A 634 11.25 34.40 18.13
N ILE A 635 11.92 33.86 19.14
CA ILE A 635 11.27 33.41 20.38
C ILE A 635 11.14 34.60 21.35
N LYS A 636 9.91 34.88 21.79
CA LYS A 636 9.59 35.91 22.80
C LYS A 636 9.08 35.23 24.08
N ALA A 637 9.72 35.52 25.21
CA ALA A 637 9.26 35.07 26.53
C ALA A 637 8.26 36.09 27.10
N MET A 638 7.07 35.63 27.52
CA MET A 638 6.00 36.52 27.98
C MET A 638 6.00 36.77 29.50
N ALA A 639 6.89 36.12 30.26
CA ALA A 639 6.97 36.21 31.72
C ALA A 639 8.33 36.75 32.19
N GLU A 640 8.39 38.06 32.48
CA GLU A 640 9.59 38.68 33.08
C GLU A 640 9.70 38.34 34.57
N GLY A 641 10.57 37.38 34.90
CA GLY A 641 10.95 37.04 36.29
C GLY A 641 10.66 35.61 36.73
N GLU A 642 9.90 34.83 35.95
CA GLU A 642 9.65 33.42 36.25
C GLU A 642 10.77 32.50 35.73
N LYS A 643 10.87 31.29 36.31
CA LYS A 643 11.85 30.29 35.86
C LYS A 643 11.30 29.56 34.63
N MET A 644 11.98 29.69 33.49
CA MET A 644 11.64 29.03 32.22
C MET A 644 11.96 27.52 32.27
N VAL A 645 11.14 26.76 32.99
CA VAL A 645 11.16 25.29 33.03
C VAL A 645 9.92 24.70 32.34
N PRO A 646 10.04 23.55 31.66
CA PRO A 646 8.92 22.90 30.98
C PRO A 646 7.88 22.34 31.97
N PRO A 647 6.60 22.23 31.59
CA PRO A 647 6.07 22.34 30.23
C PRO A 647 5.89 23.76 29.70
N PHE A 648 5.77 23.89 28.37
CA PHE A 648 5.68 25.18 27.66
C PHE A 648 4.45 25.24 26.73
N LEU A 649 3.68 26.33 26.85
CA LEU A 649 2.66 26.73 25.88
C LEU A 649 3.34 27.54 24.76
N LEU A 650 3.10 27.17 23.50
CA LEU A 650 3.57 27.90 22.33
C LEU A 650 2.39 28.49 21.54
N GLN A 651 2.52 29.77 21.18
CA GLN A 651 1.65 30.45 20.22
C GLN A 651 2.45 30.82 18.97
N PHE A 652 1.91 30.52 17.80
CA PHE A 652 2.57 30.68 16.50
C PHE A 652 1.92 31.78 15.69
N ASN A 653 2.53 32.96 15.64
CA ASN A 653 1.93 34.14 15.00
C ASN A 653 1.92 34.06 13.46
N ASP A 654 2.73 33.16 12.87
CA ASP A 654 2.72 32.83 11.43
C ASP A 654 1.47 32.07 10.97
N LEU A 655 0.69 31.49 11.91
CA LEU A 655 -0.57 30.80 11.61
C LEU A 655 -1.79 31.75 11.54
N ILE A 656 -1.63 33.03 11.89
CA ILE A 656 -2.69 34.05 11.87
C ILE A 656 -2.87 34.58 10.44
N ARG A 657 -3.98 34.21 9.78
CA ARG A 657 -4.23 34.53 8.35
C ARG A 657 -5.14 35.76 8.14
N ASP A 658 -4.68 36.94 8.55
CA ASP A 658 -5.37 38.21 8.31
C ASP A 658 -5.05 38.82 6.92
N GLY A 659 -5.31 38.06 5.85
CA GLY A 659 -5.43 38.56 4.47
C GLY A 659 -4.12 38.91 3.73
N GLU A 660 -3.78 38.10 2.73
CA GLU A 660 -2.67 38.23 1.73
C GLU A 660 -1.22 38.44 2.25
N ASN A 661 -1.01 38.82 3.51
CA ASN A 661 0.31 38.91 4.14
C ASN A 661 0.65 37.61 4.88
N GLU A 662 1.93 37.19 4.82
CA GLU A 662 2.46 36.17 5.73
C GLU A 662 2.73 36.78 7.11
N GLY A 663 2.31 36.12 8.19
CA GLY A 663 2.54 36.57 9.56
C GLY A 663 4.02 36.50 9.96
N GLU A 664 4.44 37.35 10.91
CA GLU A 664 5.82 37.30 11.43
C GLU A 664 6.13 35.95 12.08
N LYS A 665 7.32 35.41 11.82
CA LYS A 665 7.82 34.15 12.42
C LYS A 665 8.24 34.34 13.87
N VAL A 666 7.27 34.66 14.71
CA VAL A 666 7.40 34.89 16.15
C VAL A 666 6.71 33.74 16.88
N ILE A 667 7.42 33.15 17.84
CA ILE A 667 6.85 32.19 18.80
C ILE A 667 6.78 32.88 20.16
N GLU A 668 5.58 33.01 20.70
CA GLU A 668 5.36 33.50 22.07
C GLU A 668 5.32 32.29 23.02
N VAL A 669 6.17 32.32 24.05
CA VAL A 669 6.39 31.20 24.98
C VAL A 669 5.93 31.58 26.38
N THR A 670 5.05 30.76 26.95
CA THR A 670 4.59 30.87 28.33
C THR A 670 4.89 29.55 29.08
N PRO A 671 5.60 29.56 30.22
CA PRO A 671 5.76 28.36 31.03
C PRO A 671 4.43 27.95 31.68
N LEU A 672 4.18 26.65 31.81
CA LEU A 672 2.94 26.11 32.37
C LEU A 672 3.19 25.41 33.71
N VAL A 673 2.73 26.02 34.80
CA VAL A 673 2.71 25.38 36.12
C VAL A 673 1.59 24.33 36.16
N ARG A 674 1.94 23.05 36.21
CA ARG A 674 0.98 21.95 36.38
C ARG A 674 0.82 21.60 37.86
N ASN A 675 -0.35 21.92 38.42
CA ASN A 675 -0.76 21.58 39.79
C ASN A 675 -0.73 20.06 40.03
N SER A 676 -0.49 19.63 41.28
CA SER A 676 -0.32 18.19 41.54
C SER A 676 -1.65 17.43 41.50
N ARG A 677 -1.68 16.28 40.82
CA ARG A 677 -2.84 15.36 40.81
C ARG A 677 -2.96 14.53 42.10
N THR A 678 -1.88 14.39 42.88
CA THR A 678 -1.86 13.54 44.09
C THR A 678 -0.91 14.11 45.15
N PRO A 679 -1.14 13.81 46.45
CA PRO A 679 -0.20 14.17 47.51
C PRO A 679 1.02 13.22 47.59
N TYR A 680 0.92 12.03 46.98
CA TYR A 680 2.04 11.09 46.89
C TYR A 680 3.15 11.64 45.98
N PRO A 681 4.44 11.31 46.24
CA PRO A 681 5.57 11.69 45.39
C PRO A 681 5.64 10.89 44.08
N PHE A 682 4.50 10.74 43.39
CA PHE A 682 4.41 10.14 42.06
C PHE A 682 4.82 11.16 41.00
N LEU A 683 6.07 11.06 40.53
CA LEU A 683 6.52 11.81 39.37
C LEU A 683 5.88 11.21 38.09
N PRO A 684 5.12 11.98 37.30
CA PRO A 684 4.59 11.49 36.04
C PRO A 684 5.74 11.13 35.09
N LYS A 685 5.58 10.07 34.30
CA LYS A 685 6.62 9.59 33.38
C LYS A 685 6.83 10.64 32.28
N LYS A 686 8.02 11.25 32.25
CA LYS A 686 8.40 12.27 31.26
C LYS A 686 9.29 11.69 30.16
N ASN A 687 9.12 12.21 28.96
CA ASN A 687 10.04 12.05 27.84
C ASN A 687 11.50 12.37 28.25
N GLN A 688 12.44 11.57 27.75
CA GLN A 688 13.89 11.73 27.95
C GLN A 688 14.65 11.99 26.64
N VAL A 689 13.96 11.99 25.49
CA VAL A 689 14.55 12.21 24.17
C VAL A 689 14.75 13.70 23.92
N ARG A 690 15.99 14.12 23.70
CA ARG A 690 16.33 15.44 23.13
C ARG A 690 16.11 15.37 21.61
N PHE A 691 14.95 15.83 21.15
CA PHE A 691 14.57 15.80 19.74
C PHE A 691 15.44 16.74 18.88
N THR A 692 15.61 16.44 17.58
CA THR A 692 16.22 17.36 16.61
C THR A 692 15.20 18.41 16.13
N PRO A 693 15.63 19.54 15.56
CA PRO A 693 14.71 20.52 14.96
C PRO A 693 13.76 19.90 13.93
N ALA A 694 14.24 18.94 13.11
CA ALA A 694 13.40 18.23 12.15
C ALA A 694 12.40 17.26 12.82
N GLN A 695 12.74 16.70 13.98
CA GLN A 695 11.80 15.91 14.79
C GLN A 695 10.75 16.81 15.48
N VAL A 696 11.15 17.98 15.98
CA VAL A 696 10.20 18.95 16.59
C VAL A 696 9.26 19.54 15.56
N GLU A 697 9.72 19.86 14.34
CA GLU A 697 8.83 20.30 13.25
C GLU A 697 7.85 19.18 12.86
N ALA A 698 8.28 17.92 12.85
CA ALA A 698 7.38 16.78 12.63
C ALA A 698 6.34 16.63 13.76
N ILE A 699 6.69 16.97 15.00
CA ILE A 699 5.77 16.99 16.16
C ILE A 699 4.78 18.17 16.05
N LYS A 700 5.25 19.39 15.74
CA LYS A 700 4.40 20.58 15.47
C LYS A 700 3.36 20.27 14.40
N ALA A 701 3.82 19.86 13.21
CA ALA A 701 2.96 19.52 12.09
C ALA A 701 2.07 18.27 12.34
N GLY A 702 2.40 17.44 13.33
CA GLY A 702 1.58 16.32 13.82
C GLY A 702 0.50 16.73 14.83
N MET A 703 0.64 17.91 15.47
CA MET A 703 -0.34 18.50 16.37
C MET A 703 -1.27 19.50 15.65
N GLU A 704 -0.87 20.02 14.50
CA GLU A 704 -1.74 20.79 13.59
C GLU A 704 -2.82 19.91 12.92
N PRO A 705 -4.03 20.42 12.67
CA PRO A 705 -5.02 19.77 11.81
C PRO A 705 -4.59 19.71 10.34
N GLY A 706 -4.78 18.57 9.68
CA GLY A 706 -4.42 18.37 8.27
C GLY A 706 -3.75 17.02 7.99
N LEU A 707 -2.93 17.00 6.93
CA LEU A 707 -2.09 15.86 6.53
C LEU A 707 -0.64 16.14 6.92
N THR A 708 -0.10 15.35 7.85
CA THR A 708 1.32 15.38 8.22
C THR A 708 2.04 14.25 7.50
N MET A 709 3.12 14.55 6.77
CA MET A 709 3.98 13.50 6.19
C MET A 709 5.39 13.57 6.78
N VAL A 710 5.82 12.48 7.41
CA VAL A 710 7.16 12.34 8.01
C VAL A 710 7.94 11.26 7.29
N VAL A 711 8.99 11.65 6.56
CA VAL A 711 9.93 10.73 5.92
C VAL A 711 11.07 10.48 6.91
N GLY A 712 11.08 9.31 7.54
CA GLY A 712 12.08 8.96 8.53
C GLY A 712 13.05 7.89 8.02
N PRO A 713 14.31 8.23 7.70
CA PRO A 713 15.36 7.27 7.34
C PRO A 713 15.60 6.18 8.42
N PRO A 714 16.39 5.12 8.14
CA PRO A 714 16.78 4.13 9.13
C PRO A 714 17.39 4.78 10.38
N GLY A 715 16.89 4.45 11.58
CA GLY A 715 17.47 4.91 12.85
C GLY A 715 17.19 6.34 13.28
N THR A 716 16.29 7.08 12.63
CA THR A 716 16.02 8.52 12.86
C THR A 716 14.92 8.85 13.89
N GLY A 717 14.51 7.89 14.73
CA GLY A 717 13.53 8.14 15.80
C GLY A 717 12.07 8.30 15.38
N LYS A 718 11.65 7.69 14.25
CA LYS A 718 10.24 7.68 13.77
C LYS A 718 9.23 7.37 14.88
N THR A 719 9.48 6.29 15.60
CA THR A 719 8.58 5.77 16.65
C THR A 719 8.55 6.70 17.86
N ASP A 720 9.67 7.36 18.18
CA ASP A 720 9.75 8.37 19.24
C ASP A 720 8.95 9.63 18.90
N VAL A 721 9.06 10.12 17.65
CA VAL A 721 8.23 11.21 17.11
C VAL A 721 6.75 10.84 17.11
N ALA A 722 6.41 9.62 16.67
CA ALA A 722 5.04 9.13 16.65
C ALA A 722 4.39 9.14 18.04
N VAL A 723 5.13 8.65 19.04
CA VAL A 723 4.64 8.56 20.42
C VAL A 723 4.52 9.93 21.09
N GLN A 724 5.43 10.87 20.84
CA GLN A 724 5.28 12.24 21.34
C GLN A 724 4.07 12.96 20.70
N ILE A 725 3.79 12.75 19.40
CA ILE A 725 2.56 13.26 18.76
C ILE A 725 1.32 12.70 19.45
N ILE A 726 1.28 11.39 19.75
CA ILE A 726 0.17 10.73 20.43
C ILE A 726 -0.03 11.30 21.85
N ALA A 727 1.04 11.45 22.63
CA ALA A 727 0.99 12.00 23.99
C ALA A 727 0.55 13.48 23.99
N ASN A 728 1.09 14.30 23.09
CA ASN A 728 0.71 15.71 22.99
C ASN A 728 -0.77 15.87 22.57
N ILE A 729 -1.27 15.05 21.62
CA ILE A 729 -2.68 15.03 21.24
C ILE A 729 -3.58 14.61 22.41
N TYR A 730 -3.19 13.57 23.15
CA TYR A 730 -3.91 13.05 24.32
C TYR A 730 -4.06 14.11 25.43
N HIS A 731 -3.02 14.90 25.69
CA HIS A 731 -3.07 15.99 26.68
C HIS A 731 -3.80 17.25 26.18
N ASN A 732 -3.59 17.69 24.94
CA ASN A 732 -4.22 18.92 24.40
C ASN A 732 -5.71 18.73 24.12
N TRP A 733 -6.14 17.52 23.72
CA TRP A 733 -7.53 17.25 23.33
C TRP A 733 -8.05 15.95 23.97
N PRO A 734 -8.27 15.90 25.31
CA PRO A 734 -8.68 14.69 26.04
C PRO A 734 -10.11 14.17 25.73
N GLN A 735 -10.82 14.86 24.83
CA GLN A 735 -12.13 14.54 24.24
C GLN A 735 -12.02 13.97 22.80
N GLN A 736 -10.83 13.95 22.22
CA GLN A 736 -10.56 13.38 20.90
C GLN A 736 -10.01 11.95 21.02
N ARG A 737 -10.29 11.11 20.02
CA ARG A 737 -9.79 9.73 19.98
C ARG A 737 -8.81 9.56 18.82
N THR A 738 -7.72 8.84 19.05
CA THR A 738 -6.63 8.64 18.09
C THR A 738 -6.57 7.18 17.67
N LEU A 739 -6.70 6.94 16.37
CA LEU A 739 -6.55 5.63 15.72
C LEU A 739 -5.10 5.47 15.25
N ILE A 740 -4.40 4.47 15.79
CA ILE A 740 -3.06 4.07 15.35
C ILE A 740 -3.21 2.90 14.38
N VAL A 741 -2.57 3.02 13.20
CA VAL A 741 -2.50 1.93 12.22
C VAL A 741 -1.06 1.63 11.84
N THR A 742 -0.72 0.36 11.71
CA THR A 742 0.59 -0.08 11.21
C THR A 742 0.44 -1.16 10.15
N HIS A 743 1.53 -1.42 9.41
CA HIS A 743 1.66 -2.64 8.64
C HIS A 743 1.84 -3.85 9.57
N SER A 744 2.83 -3.81 10.48
CA SER A 744 3.20 -4.95 11.32
C SER A 744 2.70 -4.88 12.76
N ASN A 745 2.41 -6.05 13.34
CA ASN A 745 2.21 -6.22 14.78
C ASN A 745 3.49 -5.90 15.59
N GLN A 746 4.69 -5.94 14.97
CA GLN A 746 5.94 -5.58 15.64
C GLN A 746 6.04 -4.06 15.88
N ALA A 747 5.62 -3.24 14.92
CA ALA A 747 5.53 -1.79 15.11
C ALA A 747 4.53 -1.43 16.22
N LEU A 748 3.37 -2.10 16.28
CA LEU A 748 2.42 -1.93 17.41
C LEU A 748 3.10 -2.18 18.76
N ASN A 749 3.82 -3.29 18.92
CA ASN A 749 4.51 -3.59 20.19
C ASN A 749 5.47 -2.44 20.58
N GLN A 750 6.25 -1.93 19.63
CA GLN A 750 7.24 -0.86 19.87
C GLN A 750 6.59 0.51 20.16
N LEU A 751 5.42 0.79 19.59
CA LEU A 751 4.61 1.95 19.94
C LEU A 751 4.04 1.81 21.37
N PHE A 752 3.38 0.69 21.69
CA PHE A 752 2.81 0.48 23.04
C PHE A 752 3.86 0.52 24.15
N GLU A 753 5.00 -0.15 23.98
CA GLU A 753 6.14 -0.13 24.92
C GLU A 753 6.58 1.30 25.25
N LYS A 754 6.61 2.18 24.24
CA LYS A 754 6.99 3.60 24.39
C LYS A 754 5.85 4.48 24.92
N ILE A 755 4.59 4.23 24.57
CA ILE A 755 3.44 4.99 25.09
C ILE A 755 3.27 4.72 26.60
N ILE A 756 3.43 3.47 27.04
CA ILE A 756 3.41 3.07 28.45
C ILE A 756 4.58 3.71 29.23
N ALA A 757 5.61 4.22 28.56
CA ALA A 757 6.73 4.95 29.18
C ALA A 757 6.47 6.47 29.34
N LEU A 758 5.30 7.01 28.99
CA LEU A 758 4.90 8.41 29.17
C LEU A 758 3.66 8.58 30.10
N ASP A 759 3.20 9.82 30.35
CA ASP A 759 1.99 10.16 31.14
C ASP A 759 0.66 9.78 30.43
N VAL A 760 0.61 8.61 29.79
CA VAL A 760 -0.59 8.04 29.17
C VAL A 760 -1.13 6.91 30.04
N ASP A 761 -2.42 6.97 30.34
CA ASP A 761 -3.08 6.00 31.22
C ASP A 761 -3.34 4.68 30.49
N GLU A 762 -2.94 3.56 31.11
CA GLU A 762 -3.10 2.20 30.60
C GLU A 762 -4.58 1.88 30.27
N ARG A 763 -5.56 2.47 30.98
CA ARG A 763 -6.99 2.24 30.74
C ARG A 763 -7.53 2.83 29.43
N HIS A 764 -6.88 3.89 28.92
CA HIS A 764 -7.29 4.58 27.69
C HIS A 764 -6.68 3.94 26.42
N LEU A 765 -5.83 2.91 26.59
CA LEU A 765 -5.13 2.20 25.53
C LEU A 765 -5.86 0.90 25.15
N LEU A 766 -6.17 0.73 23.86
CA LEU A 766 -6.80 -0.49 23.34
C LEU A 766 -6.07 -0.99 22.09
N ARG A 767 -5.88 -2.31 22.00
CA ARG A 767 -5.30 -3.00 20.84
C ARG A 767 -6.31 -3.99 20.26
N MET A 768 -6.44 -4.01 18.93
CA MET A 768 -7.28 -4.96 18.19
C MET A 768 -6.43 -5.81 17.23
N GLY A 769 -6.60 -7.14 17.22
CA GLY A 769 -5.94 -8.02 16.26
C GLY A 769 -5.96 -9.51 16.63
N HIS A 770 -5.63 -10.39 15.66
CA HIS A 770 -5.52 -11.85 15.84
C HIS A 770 -4.30 -12.31 16.67
N GLY A 771 -4.03 -11.63 17.80
CA GLY A 771 -2.85 -11.85 18.64
C GLY A 771 -3.10 -11.60 20.13
N GLU A 772 -4.37 -11.66 20.55
CA GLU A 772 -4.79 -11.52 21.96
C GLU A 772 -4.10 -12.56 22.86
N GLU A 773 -3.89 -13.78 22.36
CA GLU A 773 -3.11 -14.87 23.00
C GLU A 773 -1.64 -14.52 23.33
N GLY A 774 -1.08 -13.46 22.71
CA GLY A 774 0.36 -13.15 22.77
C GLY A 774 0.74 -11.99 23.69
N LEU A 775 -0.23 -11.38 24.38
CA LEU A 775 0.00 -10.22 25.25
C LEU A 775 -0.87 -10.28 26.51
N GLU A 776 -0.84 -11.45 27.17
CA GLU A 776 -1.07 -11.55 28.61
C GLU A 776 -0.01 -10.69 29.34
N THR A 777 -0.30 -9.40 29.52
CA THR A 777 0.35 -8.64 30.58
C THR A 777 -0.14 -9.21 31.91
N GLU A 778 0.77 -9.49 32.84
CA GLU A 778 0.55 -10.31 34.04
C GLU A 778 -0.45 -9.73 35.08
N LYS A 779 -1.18 -8.67 34.73
CA LYS A 779 -2.22 -8.01 35.54
C LYS A 779 -3.60 -8.63 35.28
N ASP A 780 -3.70 -9.90 35.64
CA ASP A 780 -4.94 -10.66 35.81
C ASP A 780 -6.16 -9.82 36.23
N PHE A 781 -7.23 -9.88 35.43
CA PHE A 781 -8.49 -9.15 35.64
C PHE A 781 -9.34 -9.72 36.81
N SER A 782 -8.87 -10.75 37.52
CA SER A 782 -9.54 -11.33 38.70
C SER A 782 -9.90 -10.34 39.82
N ARG A 783 -9.20 -9.20 39.93
CA ARG A 783 -9.43 -8.18 40.98
C ARG A 783 -10.84 -7.56 40.97
N TYR A 784 -11.58 -7.64 39.86
CA TYR A 784 -12.92 -7.04 39.75
C TYR A 784 -13.96 -7.59 40.75
N GLY A 785 -13.76 -8.77 41.33
CA GLY A 785 -14.68 -9.34 42.32
C GLY A 785 -14.91 -8.48 43.58
N ARG A 786 -13.98 -7.57 43.93
CA ARG A 786 -14.13 -6.63 45.06
C ARG A 786 -14.83 -5.31 44.67
N VAL A 787 -14.91 -5.00 43.37
CA VAL A 787 -15.38 -3.71 42.85
C VAL A 787 -16.91 -3.57 42.96
N ASN A 788 -17.65 -4.66 42.75
CA ASN A 788 -19.13 -4.72 42.80
C ASN A 788 -19.74 -4.46 44.21
N HIS A 789 -18.93 -4.25 45.24
CA HIS A 789 -19.36 -3.75 46.55
C HIS A 789 -19.17 -2.23 46.65
N VAL A 790 -17.99 -1.74 46.24
CA VAL A 790 -17.65 -0.31 46.21
C VAL A 790 -18.55 0.47 45.25
N LEU A 791 -18.86 -0.08 44.06
CA LEU A 791 -19.71 0.59 43.06
C LEU A 791 -21.16 0.79 43.52
N ARG A 792 -21.70 -0.11 44.36
CA ARG A 792 -23.02 0.07 44.99
C ARG A 792 -23.03 1.21 46.01
N GLU A 793 -21.97 1.33 46.80
CA GLU A 793 -21.86 2.36 47.85
C GLU A 793 -21.36 3.72 47.31
N ARG A 794 -20.81 3.73 46.07
CA ARG A 794 -20.16 4.87 45.41
C ARG A 794 -20.93 6.18 45.55
N LEU A 795 -22.24 6.19 45.29
CA LEU A 795 -23.05 7.40 45.32
C LEU A 795 -23.22 7.98 46.73
N ARG A 796 -23.28 7.13 47.77
CA ARG A 796 -23.32 7.60 49.17
C ARG A 796 -21.95 8.12 49.58
N LEU A 797 -20.88 7.37 49.30
CA LEU A 797 -19.51 7.76 49.63
C LEU A 797 -19.10 9.06 48.95
N LEU A 798 -19.40 9.23 47.65
CA LEU A 798 -19.15 10.48 46.93
C LEU A 798 -19.94 11.65 47.53
N SER A 799 -21.22 11.47 47.87
CA SER A 799 -22.01 12.52 48.51
C SER A 799 -21.50 12.92 49.90
N GLU A 800 -20.96 11.97 50.67
CA GLU A 800 -20.36 12.22 51.98
C GLU A 800 -19.01 12.92 51.85
N VAL A 801 -18.19 12.50 50.87
CA VAL A 801 -16.87 13.05 50.55
C VAL A 801 -16.94 14.47 49.97
N CYS A 802 -17.84 14.75 49.01
CA CYS A 802 -18.06 16.09 48.49
C CYS A 802 -18.48 17.06 49.60
N ARG A 803 -19.49 16.70 50.42
CA ARG A 803 -19.93 17.54 51.53
C ARG A 803 -18.80 17.84 52.52
N ALA A 804 -18.00 16.83 52.89
CA ALA A 804 -16.87 17.02 53.81
C ALA A 804 -15.80 17.98 53.24
N TRP A 805 -15.61 17.96 51.92
CA TRP A 805 -14.71 18.87 51.21
C TRP A 805 -15.26 20.29 51.09
N ASP A 806 -16.55 20.45 50.74
CA ASP A 806 -17.20 21.76 50.65
C ASP A 806 -17.21 22.46 52.04
N GLU A 807 -17.54 21.71 53.10
CA GLU A 807 -17.42 22.18 54.49
C GLU A 807 -16.00 22.57 54.89
N PHE A 808 -14.96 21.94 54.33
CA PHE A 808 -13.55 22.27 54.59
C PHE A 808 -13.16 23.57 53.86
N ILE A 809 -13.54 23.71 52.59
CA ILE A 809 -13.29 24.93 51.81
C ILE A 809 -13.99 26.14 52.42
N GLU A 810 -15.23 26.00 52.91
CA GLU A 810 -15.93 27.09 53.61
C GLU A 810 -15.20 27.53 54.89
N LYS A 811 -14.74 26.59 55.72
CA LYS A 811 -13.97 26.88 56.96
C LYS A 811 -12.64 27.58 56.64
N CYS A 812 -11.86 27.07 55.68
CA CYS A 812 -10.59 27.66 55.25
C CYS A 812 -10.76 29.02 54.54
N ALA A 813 -11.93 29.33 53.97
CA ALA A 813 -12.21 30.66 53.41
C ALA A 813 -12.42 31.74 54.50
N VAL A 814 -12.89 31.35 55.68
CA VAL A 814 -13.13 32.24 56.83
C VAL A 814 -11.86 32.46 57.65
N GLU A 815 -11.10 31.40 57.98
CA GLU A 815 -9.97 31.46 58.90
C GLU A 815 -8.59 31.44 58.19
N LYS A 816 -8.20 32.55 57.56
CA LYS A 816 -6.93 32.71 56.80
C LYS A 816 -5.62 32.49 57.59
N ASN A 817 -5.70 32.33 58.91
CA ASN A 817 -4.55 32.05 59.79
C ASN A 817 -4.64 30.66 60.45
N GLY A 818 -5.64 29.84 60.10
CA GLY A 818 -5.81 28.49 60.63
C GLY A 818 -4.77 27.51 60.06
N LEU A 819 -4.43 26.48 60.84
CA LEU A 819 -3.61 25.38 60.36
C LEU A 819 -4.47 24.46 59.47
N VAL A 820 -4.24 24.50 58.16
CA VAL A 820 -4.94 23.68 57.15
C VAL A 820 -4.99 22.20 57.55
N ALA A 821 -3.93 21.71 58.20
CA ALA A 821 -3.80 20.35 58.72
C ALA A 821 -4.83 19.95 59.80
N GLU A 822 -5.32 20.90 60.61
CA GLU A 822 -6.25 20.63 61.72
C GLU A 822 -7.70 20.47 61.24
N VAL A 823 -8.06 21.13 60.12
CA VAL A 823 -9.42 21.15 59.57
C VAL A 823 -9.60 20.14 58.43
N PHE A 824 -8.50 19.62 57.86
CA PHE A 824 -8.53 18.76 56.68
C PHE A 824 -9.24 17.41 56.93
N PRO A 825 -10.34 17.09 56.20
CA PRO A 825 -11.24 15.99 56.55
C PRO A 825 -10.72 14.60 56.18
N PHE A 826 -9.66 14.49 55.37
CA PHE A 826 -9.15 13.22 54.84
C PHE A 826 -7.78 12.80 55.42
N THR A 827 -7.37 13.38 56.55
CA THR A 827 -6.11 13.04 57.25
C THR A 827 -5.94 11.54 57.51
N GLY A 828 -7.01 10.84 57.91
CA GLY A 828 -7.00 9.40 58.16
C GLY A 828 -6.93 8.52 56.90
N TYR A 829 -7.16 9.07 55.70
CA TYR A 829 -7.00 8.34 54.43
C TYR A 829 -5.54 8.42 53.94
N PHE A 830 -4.91 9.59 54.06
CA PHE A 830 -3.51 9.85 53.70
C PHE A 830 -2.54 9.68 54.89
N SER A 831 -2.87 8.81 55.86
CA SER A 831 -2.07 8.59 57.07
C SER A 831 -0.71 7.91 56.79
N ASP A 832 -0.52 7.42 55.58
CA ASP A 832 0.72 6.88 55.02
C ASP A 832 1.71 7.98 54.57
N ILE A 833 1.25 9.23 54.40
CA ILE A 833 2.09 10.41 54.10
C ILE A 833 2.30 11.24 55.37
N ASN A 834 3.52 11.25 55.91
CA ASN A 834 3.83 11.97 57.15
C ASN A 834 5.21 12.68 57.09
N PRO A 835 5.29 14.01 57.28
CA PRO A 835 4.18 14.96 57.41
C PRO A 835 3.51 15.25 56.06
N LEU A 836 2.17 15.22 56.01
CA LEU A 836 1.39 15.59 54.83
C LEU A 836 1.46 17.10 54.54
N PHE A 837 1.49 17.94 55.58
CA PHE A 837 1.45 19.39 55.48
C PHE A 837 2.75 20.04 55.99
N SER A 838 3.12 21.17 55.39
CA SER A 838 4.39 21.88 55.59
C SER A 838 4.34 23.01 56.61
N GLY A 839 3.16 23.42 57.06
CA GLY A 839 2.94 24.56 57.96
C GLY A 839 2.88 25.91 57.24
N LEU A 840 2.72 25.91 55.91
CA LEU A 840 2.80 27.09 55.05
C LEU A 840 1.52 27.17 54.20
N HIS A 841 0.53 27.95 54.66
CA HIS A 841 -0.86 27.92 54.19
C HIS A 841 -1.06 27.87 52.66
N ALA A 842 -0.26 28.59 51.87
CA ALA A 842 -0.37 28.56 50.41
C ALA A 842 0.07 27.20 49.80
N SER A 843 1.12 26.59 50.36
CA SER A 843 1.57 25.24 49.99
C SER A 843 0.58 24.18 50.48
N ASP A 844 0.12 24.32 51.73
CA ASP A 844 -0.75 23.33 52.37
C ASP A 844 -2.15 23.28 51.74
N MET A 845 -2.68 24.43 51.28
CA MET A 845 -3.91 24.44 50.48
C MET A 845 -3.75 23.72 49.14
N GLU A 846 -2.62 23.89 48.43
CA GLU A 846 -2.38 23.14 47.18
C GLU A 846 -2.15 21.64 47.45
N VAL A 847 -1.55 21.25 48.58
CA VAL A 847 -1.54 19.84 49.02
C VAL A 847 -2.96 19.34 49.26
N ALA A 848 -3.79 20.07 50.02
CA ALA A 848 -5.19 19.68 50.25
C ALA A 848 -6.00 19.58 48.93
N HIS A 849 -5.79 20.50 47.98
CA HIS A 849 -6.35 20.38 46.64
C HIS A 849 -5.80 19.18 45.86
N SER A 850 -4.53 18.80 46.02
CA SER A 850 -3.97 17.58 45.40
C SER A 850 -4.56 16.30 45.97
N CYS A 851 -4.84 16.27 47.29
CA CYS A 851 -5.60 15.21 47.95
C CYS A 851 -7.02 15.10 47.39
N TRP A 852 -7.70 16.24 47.22
CA TRP A 852 -9.04 16.29 46.63
C TRP A 852 -9.06 15.81 45.18
N ARG A 853 -8.09 16.23 44.35
CA ARG A 853 -7.96 15.77 42.95
C ARG A 853 -7.73 14.26 42.89
N HIS A 854 -6.91 13.70 43.79
CA HIS A 854 -6.67 12.26 43.88
C HIS A 854 -7.96 11.48 44.21
N ILE A 855 -8.69 11.89 45.25
CA ILE A 855 -9.96 11.25 45.64
C ILE A 855 -11.01 11.40 44.55
N SER A 856 -11.15 12.59 43.96
CA SER A 856 -12.07 12.86 42.85
C SER A 856 -11.79 11.93 41.67
N HIS A 857 -10.52 11.77 41.30
CA HIS A 857 -10.11 10.92 40.18
C HIS A 857 -10.42 9.43 40.42
N ILE A 858 -10.30 8.93 41.65
CA ILE A 858 -10.75 7.58 42.01
C ILE A 858 -12.27 7.44 41.81
N PHE A 859 -13.05 8.46 42.15
CA PHE A 859 -14.49 8.43 41.92
C PHE A 859 -14.88 8.60 40.44
N GLU A 860 -14.11 9.32 39.63
CA GLU A 860 -14.25 9.37 38.16
C GLU A 860 -13.99 7.99 37.55
N GLN A 861 -12.87 7.35 37.91
CA GLN A 861 -12.55 5.96 37.51
C GLN A 861 -13.71 5.00 37.84
N LEU A 862 -14.30 5.13 39.03
CA LEU A 862 -15.48 4.35 39.46
C LEU A 862 -16.79 4.74 38.75
N GLU A 863 -16.89 5.86 38.04
CA GLU A 863 -18.00 6.14 37.11
C GLU A 863 -17.85 5.29 35.85
N GLU A 864 -16.66 5.36 35.23
CA GLU A 864 -16.33 4.71 33.96
C GLU A 864 -16.41 3.17 34.10
N PHE A 865 -16.06 2.62 35.26
CA PHE A 865 -16.21 1.18 35.55
C PHE A 865 -17.66 0.68 35.71
N ARG A 866 -18.66 1.57 35.85
CA ARG A 866 -20.08 1.17 36.02
C ARG A 866 -20.62 0.35 34.85
N ALA A 867 -20.11 0.55 33.64
CA ALA A 867 -20.53 -0.20 32.46
C ALA A 867 -20.26 -1.71 32.60
N PHE A 868 -19.15 -2.10 33.24
CA PHE A 868 -18.76 -3.50 33.38
C PHE A 868 -19.63 -4.28 34.39
N GLU A 869 -20.37 -3.60 35.28
CA GLU A 869 -21.41 -4.23 36.10
C GLU A 869 -22.69 -4.54 35.30
N LEU A 870 -23.06 -3.64 34.38
CA LEU A 870 -24.28 -3.75 33.56
C LEU A 870 -24.11 -4.78 32.43
N LEU A 871 -22.93 -4.81 31.84
CA LEU A 871 -22.55 -5.67 30.72
C LEU A 871 -22.08 -7.03 31.24
N ARG A 872 -22.82 -8.09 30.90
CA ARG A 872 -22.60 -9.44 31.44
C ARG A 872 -21.55 -10.23 30.68
N ASN A 873 -21.51 -10.09 29.36
CA ASN A 873 -20.64 -10.90 28.50
C ASN A 873 -19.28 -10.21 28.32
N GLY A 874 -18.23 -10.99 28.02
CA GLY A 874 -16.91 -10.44 27.68
C GLY A 874 -16.95 -9.57 26.42
N ARG A 875 -17.72 -9.99 25.41
CA ARG A 875 -17.92 -9.28 24.14
C ARG A 875 -18.41 -7.84 24.35
N ASP A 876 -19.56 -7.66 24.98
CA ASP A 876 -20.20 -6.36 25.16
C ASP A 876 -19.28 -5.36 25.92
N ARG A 877 -18.47 -5.88 26.85
CA ARG A 877 -17.46 -5.09 27.60
C ARG A 877 -16.32 -4.60 26.70
N THR A 878 -15.82 -5.44 25.81
CA THR A 878 -14.82 -5.06 24.80
C THR A 878 -15.40 -4.06 23.80
N GLU A 879 -16.66 -4.23 23.38
CA GLU A 879 -17.37 -3.26 22.53
C GLU A 879 -17.56 -1.90 23.24
N TYR A 880 -17.86 -1.88 24.54
CA TYR A 880 -17.91 -0.65 25.34
C TYR A 880 -16.53 0.05 25.40
N LEU A 881 -15.45 -0.68 25.67
CA LEU A 881 -14.08 -0.13 25.64
C LEU A 881 -13.77 0.49 24.26
N LEU A 882 -14.12 -0.21 23.19
CA LEU A 882 -13.86 0.18 21.80
C LEU A 882 -14.69 1.40 21.34
N VAL A 883 -15.92 1.57 21.83
CA VAL A 883 -16.83 2.66 21.42
C VAL A 883 -16.79 3.87 22.36
N LYS A 884 -16.49 3.68 23.65
CA LYS A 884 -16.57 4.74 24.68
C LYS A 884 -15.24 5.07 25.34
N GLU A 885 -14.62 4.10 26.01
CA GLU A 885 -13.56 4.34 26.99
C GLU A 885 -12.20 4.66 26.36
N ALA A 886 -11.76 3.83 25.40
CA ALA A 886 -10.42 3.93 24.84
C ALA A 886 -10.25 5.25 24.08
N LYS A 887 -9.16 5.97 24.35
CA LYS A 887 -8.81 7.23 23.66
C LYS A 887 -7.73 7.03 22.61
N ILE A 888 -6.93 5.97 22.76
CA ILE A 888 -5.90 5.55 21.82
C ILE A 888 -6.20 4.10 21.44
N ILE A 889 -6.61 3.87 20.19
CA ILE A 889 -7.01 2.55 19.67
C ILE A 889 -6.03 2.17 18.57
N ALA A 890 -5.43 0.98 18.63
CA ALA A 890 -4.39 0.56 17.71
C ALA A 890 -4.67 -0.79 17.04
N MET A 891 -4.42 -0.89 15.74
CA MET A 891 -4.66 -2.08 14.93
C MET A 891 -3.74 -2.16 13.70
N THR A 892 -3.62 -3.31 13.06
CA THR A 892 -2.95 -3.41 11.75
C THR A 892 -3.90 -2.97 10.62
N CYS A 893 -3.36 -2.50 9.49
CA CYS A 893 -4.15 -2.14 8.29
C CYS A 893 -5.04 -3.31 7.81
N THR A 894 -4.50 -4.53 7.84
CA THR A 894 -5.22 -5.78 7.55
C THR A 894 -6.40 -6.01 8.49
N HIS A 895 -6.27 -5.72 9.79
CA HIS A 895 -7.34 -5.89 10.75
C HIS A 895 -8.41 -4.78 10.63
N ALA A 896 -7.99 -3.55 10.32
CA ALA A 896 -8.89 -2.44 9.98
C ALA A 896 -9.79 -2.78 8.79
N ALA A 897 -9.24 -3.42 7.74
CA ALA A 897 -9.99 -3.83 6.56
C ALA A 897 -10.92 -5.03 6.81
N LEU A 898 -10.53 -5.97 7.68
CA LEU A 898 -11.37 -7.10 8.10
C LEU A 898 -12.58 -6.69 8.93
N ARG A 899 -12.36 -5.87 9.98
CA ARG A 899 -13.39 -5.53 10.98
C ARG A 899 -14.19 -4.27 10.65
N ARG A 900 -14.01 -3.64 9.47
CA ARG A 900 -14.62 -2.33 9.18
C ARG A 900 -16.15 -2.33 9.31
N SER A 901 -16.87 -3.30 8.75
CA SER A 901 -18.35 -3.33 8.81
C SER A 901 -18.83 -3.31 10.26
N GLU A 902 -18.29 -4.22 11.07
CA GLU A 902 -18.56 -4.32 12.51
C GLU A 902 -18.19 -3.02 13.26
N LEU A 903 -17.03 -2.40 12.98
CA LEU A 903 -16.66 -1.11 13.56
C LEU A 903 -17.66 0.01 13.20
N VAL A 904 -18.12 0.04 11.95
CA VAL A 904 -19.08 1.05 11.46
C VAL A 904 -20.49 0.81 12.03
N GLU A 905 -20.89 -0.45 12.19
CA GLU A 905 -22.17 -0.88 12.79
C GLU A 905 -22.20 -0.64 14.31
N LEU A 906 -21.10 -0.91 15.02
CA LEU A 906 -20.88 -0.53 16.43
C LEU A 906 -20.81 0.99 16.63
N GLY A 907 -20.76 1.78 15.55
CA GLY A 907 -20.71 3.23 15.62
C GLY A 907 -19.36 3.78 16.14
N PHE A 908 -18.26 3.09 15.83
CA PHE A 908 -16.89 3.52 16.13
C PHE A 908 -16.61 4.95 15.61
N ARG A 909 -15.84 5.72 16.38
CA ARG A 909 -15.51 7.13 16.09
C ARG A 909 -14.09 7.47 16.50
N TYR A 910 -13.44 8.31 15.71
CA TYR A 910 -12.10 8.84 15.94
C TYR A 910 -11.92 10.21 15.30
N ASP A 911 -10.99 10.98 15.85
CA ASP A 911 -10.70 12.37 15.48
C ASP A 911 -9.33 12.49 14.81
N ASN A 912 -8.39 11.59 15.12
CA ASN A 912 -7.01 11.63 14.59
C ASN A 912 -6.61 10.23 14.10
N ILE A 913 -5.81 10.16 13.03
CA ILE A 913 -5.14 8.94 12.57
C ILE A 913 -3.64 9.16 12.59
N LEU A 914 -2.90 8.20 13.15
CA LEU A 914 -1.45 8.07 12.96
C LEU A 914 -1.13 6.73 12.29
N MET A 915 -0.31 6.76 11.25
CA MET A 915 0.16 5.59 10.51
C MET A 915 1.67 5.45 10.62
N GLU A 916 2.18 4.38 11.25
CA GLU A 916 3.59 4.00 11.15
C GLU A 916 3.77 2.90 10.08
N GLU A 917 4.97 2.83 9.50
CA GLU A 917 5.27 1.96 8.35
C GLU A 917 4.48 2.31 7.09
N ALA A 918 3.95 3.55 6.98
CA ALA A 918 3.03 3.98 5.92
C ALA A 918 3.56 3.85 4.47
N ALA A 919 4.87 3.66 4.30
CA ALA A 919 5.50 3.37 3.01
C ALA A 919 5.40 1.89 2.57
N GLN A 920 5.11 0.96 3.49
CA GLN A 920 4.94 -0.49 3.28
C GLN A 920 3.47 -0.91 3.13
N ILE A 921 2.50 -0.07 3.47
CA ILE A 921 1.07 -0.37 3.40
C ILE A 921 0.58 -0.16 1.95
N LEU A 922 -0.22 -1.09 1.41
CA LEU A 922 -0.79 -0.94 0.06
C LEU A 922 -1.65 0.33 -0.02
N GLU A 923 -1.73 0.94 -1.21
CA GLU A 923 -2.46 2.20 -1.41
C GLU A 923 -3.91 2.13 -0.89
N VAL A 924 -4.64 1.06 -1.18
CA VAL A 924 -6.02 0.88 -0.69
C VAL A 924 -6.11 0.52 0.80
N GLU A 925 -5.19 -0.27 1.34
CA GLU A 925 -5.10 -0.54 2.79
C GLU A 925 -4.76 0.71 3.59
N THR A 926 -4.10 1.69 2.96
CA THR A 926 -3.84 3.01 3.55
C THR A 926 -5.10 3.90 3.53
N PHE A 927 -5.99 3.70 2.55
CA PHE A 927 -7.22 4.47 2.41
C PHE A 927 -8.35 3.99 3.36
N ILE A 928 -8.47 2.68 3.58
CA ILE A 928 -9.54 2.08 4.38
C ILE A 928 -9.64 2.65 5.83
N PRO A 929 -8.54 2.85 6.57
CA PRO A 929 -8.57 3.46 7.90
C PRO A 929 -9.19 4.86 7.97
N LEU A 930 -9.24 5.61 6.87
CA LEU A 930 -9.86 6.94 6.83
C LEU A 930 -11.38 6.89 7.05
N LEU A 931 -11.99 5.70 6.87
CA LEU A 931 -13.43 5.49 6.72
C LEU A 931 -13.96 4.32 7.56
N LEU A 932 -13.39 4.09 8.75
CA LEU A 932 -13.90 3.15 9.76
C LEU A 932 -15.01 3.75 10.64
N GLN A 933 -15.48 4.97 10.33
CA GLN A 933 -16.55 5.67 11.03
C GLN A 933 -17.58 6.24 10.04
N ASN A 934 -18.82 6.37 10.50
CA ASN A 934 -19.86 7.06 9.74
C ASN A 934 -19.63 8.60 9.75
N PRO A 935 -20.00 9.32 8.68
CA PRO A 935 -19.98 10.78 8.66
C PRO A 935 -20.82 11.38 9.79
N GLN A 936 -20.32 12.46 10.39
CA GLN A 936 -21.05 13.28 11.35
C GLN A 936 -21.52 14.56 10.65
N ASP A 937 -22.82 14.85 10.70
CA ASP A 937 -23.43 16.07 10.13
C ASP A 937 -23.10 16.30 8.64
N GLY A 938 -22.92 15.20 7.88
CA GLY A 938 -22.55 15.23 6.46
C GLY A 938 -21.07 15.51 6.19
N ARG A 939 -20.19 15.43 7.19
CA ARG A 939 -18.73 15.61 7.10
C ARG A 939 -17.98 14.44 7.76
N ASN A 940 -16.72 14.21 7.39
CA ASN A 940 -15.87 13.28 8.14
C ASN A 940 -15.43 13.96 9.45
N ARG A 941 -15.38 13.21 10.54
CA ARG A 941 -15.00 13.68 11.88
C ARG A 941 -13.47 13.83 12.05
N LEU A 942 -12.69 13.20 11.16
CA LEU A 942 -11.24 13.25 11.16
C LEU A 942 -10.71 14.71 11.12
N LYS A 943 -9.59 14.96 11.80
CA LYS A 943 -8.93 16.27 11.93
C LYS A 943 -7.46 16.21 11.57
N ARG A 944 -6.81 15.08 11.86
CA ARG A 944 -5.38 14.84 11.62
C ARG A 944 -5.16 13.50 10.97
N TRP A 945 -4.27 13.46 9.99
CA TRP A 945 -3.77 12.24 9.39
C TRP A 945 -2.25 12.34 9.29
N CYS A 946 -1.56 11.69 10.23
CA CYS A 946 -0.11 11.70 10.32
C CYS A 946 0.45 10.40 9.71
N MET A 947 1.15 10.50 8.58
CA MET A 947 1.78 9.38 7.89
C MET A 947 3.28 9.39 8.14
N ILE A 948 3.79 8.34 8.78
CA ILE A 948 5.20 8.20 9.18
C ILE A 948 5.77 6.96 8.45
N GLY A 949 6.71 7.19 7.54
CA GLY A 949 7.19 6.15 6.62
C GLY A 949 8.57 6.44 6.03
N ASP A 950 9.01 5.58 5.11
CA ASP A 950 10.22 5.79 4.33
C ASP A 950 10.09 5.13 2.95
N HIS A 951 9.88 5.96 1.92
CA HIS A 951 9.74 5.54 0.52
C HIS A 951 11.09 5.17 -0.13
N HIS A 952 12.21 5.33 0.58
CA HIS A 952 13.53 4.81 0.20
C HIS A 952 13.86 3.46 0.84
N GLN A 953 12.97 2.90 1.67
CA GLN A 953 13.00 1.51 2.11
C GLN A 953 12.02 0.66 1.30
N LEU A 954 11.89 -0.63 1.65
CA LEU A 954 11.05 -1.58 0.92
C LEU A 954 9.57 -1.14 0.86
N PRO A 955 8.91 -1.30 -0.31
CA PRO A 955 7.48 -1.06 -0.54
C PRO A 955 6.61 -2.22 0.00
N PRO A 956 5.28 -2.15 -0.12
CA PRO A 956 4.39 -3.31 -0.02
C PRO A 956 4.89 -4.55 -0.77
N VAL A 957 4.64 -5.72 -0.19
CA VAL A 957 4.87 -7.00 -0.85
C VAL A 957 3.66 -7.33 -1.73
N VAL A 958 3.89 -7.39 -3.04
CA VAL A 958 2.98 -7.98 -4.03
C VAL A 958 3.55 -9.35 -4.37
N GLN A 959 2.77 -10.43 -4.31
CA GLN A 959 3.26 -11.78 -4.56
C GLN A 959 3.68 -11.92 -6.02
N ASN A 960 2.78 -11.51 -6.92
CA ASN A 960 2.98 -11.65 -8.35
C ASN A 960 3.68 -10.42 -8.94
N GLN A 961 4.94 -10.60 -9.31
CA GLN A 961 5.78 -9.55 -9.90
C GLN A 961 5.26 -9.01 -11.24
N ALA A 962 4.27 -9.63 -11.89
CA ALA A 962 3.62 -9.05 -13.07
C ALA A 962 2.79 -7.81 -12.72
N PHE A 963 1.99 -7.87 -11.64
CA PHE A 963 1.20 -6.74 -11.12
C PHE A 963 2.10 -5.63 -10.55
N GLN A 964 3.27 -6.01 -10.00
CA GLN A 964 4.34 -5.06 -9.71
C GLN A 964 4.80 -4.37 -11.00
N LYS A 965 5.36 -5.13 -11.97
CA LYS A 965 5.98 -4.60 -13.20
C LYS A 965 5.04 -3.68 -13.98
N TYR A 966 3.88 -4.19 -14.40
CA TYR A 966 2.97 -3.53 -15.33
C TYR A 966 2.05 -2.52 -14.64
N SER A 967 1.36 -2.95 -13.58
CA SER A 967 0.32 -2.14 -12.90
C SER A 967 0.85 -1.22 -11.81
N ASN A 968 2.12 -1.36 -11.41
CA ASN A 968 2.75 -0.59 -10.34
C ASN A 968 2.08 -0.79 -8.97
N MET A 969 1.54 -1.98 -8.71
CA MET A 969 0.77 -2.31 -7.50
C MET A 969 1.59 -2.22 -6.19
N GLU A 970 2.94 -2.22 -6.26
CA GLU A 970 3.81 -1.97 -5.10
C GLU A 970 3.75 -0.52 -4.59
N GLN A 971 3.10 0.42 -5.30
CA GLN A 971 3.07 1.81 -4.88
C GLN A 971 2.17 2.02 -3.66
N SER A 972 2.77 2.40 -2.53
CA SER A 972 2.03 2.89 -1.36
C SER A 972 1.53 4.33 -1.57
N LEU A 973 0.41 4.67 -0.93
CA LEU A 973 -0.20 6.01 -0.96
C LEU A 973 0.80 7.09 -0.48
N PHE A 974 1.61 6.74 0.52
CA PHE A 974 2.74 7.56 1.00
C PHE A 974 3.76 7.86 -0.10
N ALA A 975 4.20 6.84 -0.87
CA ALA A 975 5.14 7.03 -1.96
C ALA A 975 4.54 7.85 -3.12
N ARG A 976 3.23 7.72 -3.39
CA ARG A 976 2.53 8.57 -4.37
C ARG A 976 2.43 10.03 -3.93
N PHE A 977 2.11 10.30 -2.67
CA PHE A 977 2.07 11.67 -2.16
C PHE A 977 3.44 12.34 -2.20
N VAL A 978 4.54 11.63 -1.92
CA VAL A 978 5.89 12.19 -2.09
C VAL A 978 6.20 12.50 -3.57
N ARG A 979 5.87 11.62 -4.52
CA ARG A 979 6.02 11.90 -5.96
C ARG A 979 5.15 13.08 -6.44
N LEU A 980 3.95 13.25 -5.88
CA LEU A 980 3.08 14.42 -6.12
C LEU A 980 3.65 15.73 -5.55
N GLY A 981 4.75 15.69 -4.80
CA GLY A 981 5.35 16.89 -4.19
C GLY A 981 4.66 17.37 -2.93
N VAL A 982 3.87 16.52 -2.26
CA VAL A 982 3.23 16.87 -0.98
C VAL A 982 4.32 17.22 0.06
N PRO A 983 4.21 18.38 0.75
CA PRO A 983 5.17 18.78 1.78
C PRO A 983 5.37 17.68 2.82
N ASN A 984 6.64 17.37 3.11
CA ASN A 984 7.01 16.31 4.04
C ASN A 984 8.24 16.69 4.85
N VAL A 985 8.22 16.39 6.14
CA VAL A 985 9.33 16.62 7.06
C VAL A 985 10.25 15.40 6.99
N GLN A 986 11.46 15.57 6.48
CA GLN A 986 12.45 14.49 6.43
C GLN A 986 13.34 14.54 7.67
N LEU A 987 13.37 13.45 8.46
CA LEU A 987 14.22 13.38 9.66
C LEU A 987 15.70 13.29 9.27
N ASP A 988 16.57 13.97 10.04
CA ASP A 988 17.89 14.43 9.61
C ASP A 988 19.08 13.73 10.28
N LYS A 989 18.91 13.13 11.46
CA LYS A 989 20.01 12.47 12.20
C LYS A 989 19.62 11.05 12.62
N GLN A 990 20.45 10.07 12.30
CA GLN A 990 20.25 8.68 12.72
C GLN A 990 21.12 8.30 13.92
N GLY A 991 20.56 7.51 14.85
CA GLY A 991 21.24 7.02 16.04
C GLY A 991 21.38 5.50 16.12
N ARG A 992 21.34 4.80 14.99
CA ARG A 992 21.25 3.33 14.92
C ARG A 992 22.55 2.66 14.51
N ALA A 993 23.15 3.07 13.40
CA ALA A 993 24.24 2.38 12.73
C ALA A 993 25.44 3.33 12.57
N ARG A 994 26.67 2.81 12.55
CA ARG A 994 27.87 3.65 12.64
C ARG A 994 28.03 4.66 11.51
N ALA A 995 28.78 5.73 11.75
CA ALA A 995 28.91 6.86 10.82
C ALA A 995 29.33 6.43 9.40
N GLU A 996 30.25 5.47 9.28
CA GLU A 996 30.70 4.95 7.98
C GLU A 996 29.76 3.87 7.39
N ILE A 997 28.83 3.34 8.18
CA ILE A 997 27.72 2.48 7.74
C ILE A 997 26.57 3.35 7.23
N ALA A 998 26.25 4.43 7.94
CA ALA A 998 25.30 5.46 7.54
C ALA A 998 25.73 6.14 6.22
N ALA A 999 27.03 6.40 6.04
CA ALA A 999 27.58 6.91 4.78
C ALA A 999 27.25 6.03 3.55
N LEU A 1000 26.99 4.73 3.73
CA LEU A 1000 26.63 3.82 2.63
C LEU A 1000 25.20 4.06 2.10
N TYR A 1001 24.33 4.72 2.87
CA TYR A 1001 22.94 5.00 2.51
C TYR A 1001 22.52 6.48 2.62
N SER A 1002 23.28 7.33 3.34
CA SER A 1002 22.91 8.74 3.58
C SER A 1002 22.77 9.55 2.30
N TRP A 1003 23.55 9.24 1.26
CA TRP A 1003 23.48 9.87 -0.06
C TRP A 1003 22.09 9.79 -0.73
N ARG A 1004 21.23 8.85 -0.32
CA ARG A 1004 19.85 8.72 -0.85
C ARG A 1004 18.85 9.66 -0.16
N TYR A 1005 19.25 10.27 0.97
CA TYR A 1005 18.40 11.12 1.80
C TYR A 1005 18.95 12.55 1.84
N ARG A 1006 18.07 13.55 1.97
CA ARG A 1006 18.50 14.95 2.09
C ARG A 1006 19.17 15.15 3.45
N ASN A 1007 20.45 15.53 3.44
CA ASN A 1007 21.23 15.93 4.63
C ASN A 1007 21.27 14.92 5.80
N LEU A 1008 21.18 13.61 5.55
CA LEU A 1008 21.18 12.60 6.63
C LEU A 1008 22.56 12.47 7.32
N GLY A 1009 22.64 12.99 8.55
CA GLY A 1009 23.79 12.88 9.46
C GLY A 1009 23.60 11.85 10.58
N ASN A 1010 24.49 11.91 11.57
CA ASN A 1010 24.54 10.98 12.70
C ASN A 1010 24.20 11.69 14.03
N LEU A 1011 23.69 10.94 15.00
CA LEU A 1011 23.70 11.34 16.42
C LEU A 1011 25.08 11.02 17.05
N PRO A 1012 25.48 11.67 18.16
CA PRO A 1012 26.89 11.67 18.60
C PRO A 1012 27.48 10.33 19.07
N HIS A 1013 26.65 9.34 19.43
CA HIS A 1013 27.09 8.10 20.10
C HIS A 1013 27.58 6.97 19.15
N VAL A 1014 28.01 7.31 17.93
CA VAL A 1014 27.83 6.41 16.76
C VAL A 1014 29.14 5.98 16.03
N GLU A 1015 30.32 6.53 16.34
CA GLU A 1015 31.40 6.66 15.32
C GLU A 1015 32.55 5.59 15.26
N ALA A 1016 32.37 4.30 15.62
CA ALA A 1016 33.57 3.44 15.89
C ALA A 1016 33.55 1.89 15.61
N LEU A 1017 33.80 1.40 14.37
CA LEU A 1017 34.41 0.07 13.94
C LEU A 1017 33.62 -0.83 12.92
N PRO A 1018 34.30 -1.68 12.06
CA PRO A 1018 33.69 -2.48 10.94
C PRO A 1018 34.04 -4.01 10.88
N GLN A 1019 33.82 -4.70 9.72
CA GLN A 1019 33.54 -6.17 9.62
C GLN A 1019 33.90 -6.88 8.24
N PHE A 1020 33.15 -7.89 7.67
CA PHE A 1020 33.39 -8.74 6.44
C PHE A 1020 32.85 -10.28 6.29
N GLN A 1021 31.74 -10.81 5.61
CA GLN A 1021 31.46 -12.29 5.12
C GLN A 1021 30.15 -12.72 4.27
N ASN A 1022 30.00 -13.96 3.67
CA ASN A 1022 28.95 -14.46 2.64
C ASN A 1022 28.58 -16.03 2.29
N LEU A 1023 29.02 -16.84 1.23
CA LEU A 1023 28.67 -18.34 0.92
C LEU A 1023 29.80 -19.40 0.93
N GLY A 1024 30.75 -19.37 -0.03
CA GLY A 1024 32.08 -19.90 0.32
C GLY A 1024 32.54 -19.09 1.53
N GLU A 1025 32.15 -17.83 1.50
CA GLU A 1025 32.10 -16.96 2.65
C GLU A 1025 30.97 -17.28 3.71
N ALA A 1026 30.24 -18.42 3.68
CA ALA A 1026 29.23 -18.88 4.69
C ALA A 1026 29.79 -19.98 5.57
N GLU A 1027 30.59 -20.88 5.02
CA GLU A 1027 31.54 -21.61 5.86
C GLU A 1027 32.46 -20.60 6.56
N TYR A 1028 32.88 -19.54 5.87
CA TYR A 1028 33.52 -18.36 6.48
C TYR A 1028 32.58 -17.60 7.45
N ALA A 1029 31.27 -17.52 7.20
CA ALA A 1029 30.33 -16.84 8.11
C ALA A 1029 30.19 -17.59 9.44
N VAL A 1030 30.05 -18.90 9.37
CA VAL A 1030 29.97 -19.77 10.54
C VAL A 1030 31.35 -19.90 11.20
N ALA A 1031 32.44 -19.90 10.43
CA ALA A 1031 33.80 -19.84 10.96
C ALA A 1031 34.10 -18.51 11.66
N LEU A 1032 33.70 -17.35 11.13
CA LEU A 1032 33.92 -16.08 11.85
C LEU A 1032 32.96 -15.91 13.03
N PHE A 1033 31.71 -16.35 12.93
CA PHE A 1033 30.86 -16.49 14.12
C PHE A 1033 31.56 -17.33 15.20
N THR A 1034 32.16 -18.47 14.82
CA THR A 1034 32.92 -19.33 15.73
C THR A 1034 34.17 -18.63 16.29
N TYR A 1035 34.96 -17.93 15.47
CA TYR A 1035 36.09 -17.09 15.90
C TYR A 1035 35.67 -16.05 16.94
N MET A 1036 34.57 -15.32 16.68
CA MET A 1036 34.02 -14.34 17.62
C MET A 1036 33.61 -15.01 18.94
N ARG A 1037 33.00 -16.21 18.88
CA ARG A 1037 32.65 -16.99 20.08
C ARG A 1037 33.89 -17.45 20.87
N ILE A 1038 34.97 -17.88 20.21
CA ILE A 1038 36.24 -18.25 20.86
C ILE A 1038 36.88 -17.03 21.56
N ILE A 1039 36.76 -15.84 20.98
CA ILE A 1039 37.25 -14.57 21.55
C ILE A 1039 36.33 -14.01 22.66
N GLY A 1040 35.16 -14.60 22.88
CA GLY A 1040 34.26 -14.26 23.99
C GLY A 1040 33.08 -13.33 23.63
N TYR A 1041 32.83 -13.05 22.35
CA TYR A 1041 31.64 -12.29 21.94
C TYR A 1041 30.35 -13.05 22.32
N PRO A 1042 29.33 -12.41 22.92
CA PRO A 1042 28.08 -13.09 23.25
C PRO A 1042 27.28 -13.49 22.00
N ALA A 1043 26.66 -14.67 22.01
CA ALA A 1043 26.04 -15.25 20.81
C ALA A 1043 24.74 -14.54 20.40
N GLU A 1044 23.98 -14.07 21.39
CA GLU A 1044 22.75 -13.30 21.25
C GLU A 1044 22.99 -11.89 20.68
N LYS A 1045 24.24 -11.41 20.71
CA LYS A 1045 24.67 -10.12 20.12
C LYS A 1045 25.05 -10.23 18.65
N ILE A 1046 25.10 -11.44 18.09
CA ILE A 1046 25.44 -11.70 16.69
C ILE A 1046 24.19 -12.20 15.96
N SER A 1047 23.93 -11.73 14.75
CA SER A 1047 22.88 -12.29 13.89
C SER A 1047 23.33 -12.36 12.43
N ILE A 1048 22.88 -13.38 11.71
CA ILE A 1048 23.21 -13.60 10.31
C ILE A 1048 21.98 -13.27 9.45
N ILE A 1049 22.18 -12.41 8.46
CA ILE A 1049 21.19 -12.03 7.44
C ILE A 1049 21.75 -12.31 6.04
N THR A 1050 20.88 -12.47 5.06
CA THR A 1050 21.29 -12.68 3.66
C THR A 1050 20.23 -12.22 2.68
N THR A 1051 20.62 -11.96 1.44
CA THR A 1051 19.69 -11.59 0.37
C THR A 1051 18.81 -12.75 -0.12
N TYR A 1052 19.14 -14.02 0.13
CA TYR A 1052 18.37 -15.16 -0.41
C TYR A 1052 17.93 -16.16 0.66
N ASN A 1053 16.65 -16.59 0.64
CA ASN A 1053 16.13 -17.53 1.64
C ASN A 1053 16.82 -18.91 1.60
N GLY A 1054 17.19 -19.39 0.41
CA GLY A 1054 17.99 -20.63 0.27
C GLY A 1054 19.38 -20.52 0.91
N GLN A 1055 19.98 -19.32 0.90
CA GLN A 1055 21.21 -19.05 1.64
C GLN A 1055 20.96 -19.00 3.15
N ALA A 1056 19.83 -18.44 3.59
CA ALA A 1056 19.46 -18.42 5.01
C ALA A 1056 19.19 -19.82 5.55
N GLN A 1057 18.69 -20.74 4.71
CA GLN A 1057 18.62 -22.18 5.00
C GLN A 1057 20.02 -22.78 5.08
N LEU A 1058 20.85 -22.64 4.03
CA LEU A 1058 22.22 -23.18 4.02
C LEU A 1058 23.07 -22.72 5.21
N ILE A 1059 22.93 -21.47 5.66
CA ILE A 1059 23.65 -20.98 6.85
C ILE A 1059 23.13 -21.67 8.14
N ARG A 1060 21.82 -21.94 8.28
CA ARG A 1060 21.30 -22.74 9.40
C ARG A 1060 21.83 -24.16 9.36
N ASP A 1061 21.77 -24.83 8.21
CA ASP A 1061 22.35 -26.16 8.01
C ASP A 1061 23.83 -26.23 8.45
N VAL A 1062 24.64 -25.21 8.15
CA VAL A 1062 26.06 -25.17 8.56
C VAL A 1062 26.22 -24.84 10.05
N VAL A 1063 25.41 -23.95 10.63
CA VAL A 1063 25.39 -23.67 12.08
C VAL A 1063 24.97 -24.90 12.89
N GLU A 1064 23.92 -25.61 12.47
CA GLU A 1064 23.42 -26.81 13.15
C GLU A 1064 24.46 -27.94 13.14
N ARG A 1065 25.15 -28.14 12.01
CA ARG A 1065 26.18 -29.19 11.87
C ARG A 1065 27.51 -28.86 12.53
N ARG A 1066 27.92 -27.57 12.63
CA ARG A 1066 29.25 -27.17 13.14
C ARG A 1066 29.24 -26.55 14.55
N CYS A 1067 28.16 -25.90 14.98
CA CYS A 1067 28.15 -25.02 16.16
C CYS A 1067 27.08 -25.36 17.20
N ALA A 1068 25.83 -25.61 16.79
CA ALA A 1068 24.67 -25.63 17.68
C ALA A 1068 24.76 -26.66 18.82
N ASN A 1069 25.36 -27.83 18.55
CA ASN A 1069 25.56 -28.90 19.53
C ASN A 1069 26.78 -28.71 20.44
N ASN A 1070 27.57 -27.64 20.27
CA ASN A 1070 28.74 -27.33 21.10
C ASN A 1070 28.38 -26.27 22.16
N PRO A 1071 28.34 -26.60 23.47
CA PRO A 1071 27.96 -25.65 24.52
C PRO A 1071 28.85 -24.40 24.61
N LEU A 1072 30.11 -24.49 24.17
CA LEU A 1072 31.04 -23.36 24.19
C LEU A 1072 30.75 -22.35 23.06
N ILE A 1073 30.23 -22.82 21.91
CA ILE A 1073 29.97 -22.00 20.73
C ILE A 1073 28.51 -21.55 20.67
N GLY A 1074 27.54 -22.47 20.80
CA GLY A 1074 26.12 -22.18 20.68
C GLY A 1074 25.69 -21.69 19.29
N SER A 1075 24.58 -20.95 19.24
CA SER A 1075 23.94 -20.48 18.00
C SER A 1075 23.75 -18.95 17.99
N PRO A 1076 23.84 -18.28 16.83
CA PRO A 1076 23.59 -16.84 16.72
C PRO A 1076 22.11 -16.51 16.96
N ALA A 1077 21.82 -15.31 17.46
CA ALA A 1077 20.45 -14.89 17.85
C ALA A 1077 19.39 -15.02 16.75
N LYS A 1078 19.77 -14.92 15.47
CA LYS A 1078 18.86 -15.14 14.33
C LYS A 1078 19.65 -15.45 13.05
N VAL A 1079 19.08 -16.29 12.18
CA VAL A 1079 19.54 -16.52 10.80
C VAL A 1079 18.37 -16.27 9.84
N SER A 1080 18.38 -15.15 9.12
CA SER A 1080 17.21 -14.61 8.39
C SER A 1080 17.55 -14.10 6.99
N THR A 1081 16.54 -13.70 6.21
CA THR A 1081 16.77 -12.82 5.05
C THR A 1081 16.76 -11.35 5.47
N VAL A 1082 17.35 -10.47 4.65
CA VAL A 1082 17.31 -9.00 4.80
C VAL A 1082 15.86 -8.53 4.98
N ASP A 1083 14.99 -8.92 4.04
CA ASP A 1083 13.58 -8.52 4.02
C ASP A 1083 12.84 -8.94 5.32
N LYS A 1084 13.08 -10.16 5.82
CA LYS A 1084 12.53 -10.68 7.09
C LYS A 1084 13.20 -10.12 8.36
N TYR A 1085 14.22 -9.27 8.21
CA TYR A 1085 14.94 -8.60 9.29
C TYR A 1085 14.77 -7.06 9.23
N GLN A 1086 13.83 -6.57 8.42
CA GLN A 1086 13.38 -5.17 8.45
C GLN A 1086 12.81 -4.81 9.85
N GLY A 1087 12.87 -3.52 10.21
CA GLY A 1087 12.62 -3.03 11.57
C GLY A 1087 13.73 -3.38 12.58
N GLN A 1088 14.07 -4.67 12.68
CA GLN A 1088 15.03 -5.30 13.61
C GLN A 1088 16.48 -4.82 13.43
N GLN A 1089 17.30 -5.05 14.45
CA GLN A 1089 18.72 -4.68 14.54
C GLN A 1089 19.47 -5.60 15.52
N ASN A 1090 20.78 -5.74 15.38
CA ASN A 1090 21.65 -6.33 16.43
C ASN A 1090 23.04 -5.66 16.45
N ASP A 1091 23.83 -5.95 17.47
CA ASP A 1091 25.14 -5.34 17.68
C ASP A 1091 26.14 -5.74 16.57
N TYR A 1092 26.17 -7.02 16.19
CA TYR A 1092 27.00 -7.52 15.10
C TYR A 1092 26.15 -8.25 14.06
N ILE A 1093 26.16 -7.77 12.81
CA ILE A 1093 25.35 -8.34 11.72
C ILE A 1093 26.22 -8.93 10.64
N ILE A 1094 26.06 -10.22 10.39
CA ILE A 1094 26.71 -10.94 9.30
C ILE A 1094 25.78 -10.95 8.09
N LEU A 1095 26.11 -10.19 7.03
CA LEU A 1095 25.27 -9.96 5.84
C LEU A 1095 25.87 -10.61 4.58
N SER A 1096 25.24 -11.69 4.13
CA SER A 1096 25.60 -12.44 2.92
C SER A 1096 24.88 -11.93 1.65
N LEU A 1097 25.62 -11.49 0.61
CA LEU A 1097 25.05 -10.99 -0.67
C LEU A 1097 24.89 -12.04 -1.78
N VAL A 1098 25.51 -13.21 -1.63
CA VAL A 1098 25.41 -14.45 -2.45
C VAL A 1098 25.91 -14.36 -3.89
N ARG A 1099 25.50 -13.36 -4.67
CA ARG A 1099 25.58 -13.42 -6.14
C ARG A 1099 27.00 -13.23 -6.68
N THR A 1100 27.31 -14.00 -7.72
CA THR A 1100 28.62 -14.05 -8.38
C THR A 1100 28.60 -13.82 -9.89
N TYR A 1101 27.41 -13.78 -10.52
CA TYR A 1101 27.24 -13.62 -11.97
C TYR A 1101 26.39 -12.39 -12.37
N ASN A 1102 25.31 -12.12 -11.65
CA ASN A 1102 24.41 -10.98 -11.85
C ASN A 1102 23.87 -10.47 -10.50
N ILE A 1103 23.70 -9.15 -10.36
CA ILE A 1103 23.37 -8.50 -9.07
C ILE A 1103 22.06 -9.06 -8.48
N GLY A 1104 21.03 -9.28 -9.31
CA GLY A 1104 19.72 -9.73 -8.84
C GLY A 1104 18.98 -8.63 -8.07
N HIS A 1105 18.03 -9.01 -7.21
CA HIS A 1105 17.11 -8.07 -6.57
C HIS A 1105 17.78 -7.05 -5.62
N ILE A 1106 19.07 -7.19 -5.27
CA ILE A 1106 19.82 -6.16 -4.55
C ILE A 1106 20.27 -4.99 -5.44
N ARG A 1107 19.94 -5.01 -6.76
CA ARG A 1107 19.95 -3.82 -7.65
C ARG A 1107 18.96 -2.77 -7.13
N ASP A 1108 17.89 -3.20 -6.48
CA ASP A 1108 17.01 -2.32 -5.71
C ASP A 1108 17.78 -1.70 -4.53
N VAL A 1109 18.14 -0.43 -4.70
CA VAL A 1109 18.83 0.38 -3.69
C VAL A 1109 18.09 0.34 -2.35
N ARG A 1110 16.76 0.26 -2.35
CA ARG A 1110 15.93 0.19 -1.13
C ARG A 1110 16.31 -1.04 -0.28
N ARG A 1111 16.55 -2.18 -0.93
CA ARG A 1111 17.01 -3.42 -0.27
C ARG A 1111 18.46 -3.33 0.20
N LEU A 1112 19.34 -2.68 -0.57
CA LEU A 1112 20.72 -2.42 -0.14
C LEU A 1112 20.74 -1.56 1.13
N VAL A 1113 19.94 -0.48 1.18
CA VAL A 1113 19.80 0.38 2.37
C VAL A 1113 19.28 -0.41 3.58
N VAL A 1114 18.25 -1.24 3.42
CA VAL A 1114 17.76 -2.10 4.54
C VAL A 1114 18.87 -3.06 5.00
N ALA A 1115 19.53 -3.75 4.07
CA ALA A 1115 20.60 -4.71 4.38
C ALA A 1115 21.74 -4.07 5.19
N LEU A 1116 22.27 -2.93 4.72
CA LEU A 1116 23.41 -2.25 5.33
C LEU A 1116 23.05 -1.57 6.68
N SER A 1117 21.76 -1.30 6.96
CA SER A 1117 21.32 -0.56 8.15
C SER A 1117 20.86 -1.43 9.34
N ARG A 1118 21.09 -2.75 9.32
CA ARG A 1118 20.70 -3.66 10.42
C ARG A 1118 21.67 -3.67 11.61
N ALA A 1119 22.91 -3.20 11.40
CA ALA A 1119 24.01 -3.25 12.36
C ALA A 1119 24.04 -2.05 13.30
N ARG A 1120 24.19 -2.28 14.62
CA ARG A 1120 24.49 -1.20 15.57
C ARG A 1120 25.97 -0.93 15.70
N LEU A 1121 26.76 -1.98 15.94
CA LEU A 1121 28.20 -1.89 16.05
C LEU A 1121 28.82 -2.20 14.68
N GLY A 1122 28.80 -3.44 14.22
CA GLY A 1122 29.46 -3.80 12.95
C GLY A 1122 28.57 -4.55 11.94
N LEU A 1123 28.96 -4.50 10.66
CA LEU A 1123 28.26 -5.13 9.51
C LEU A 1123 29.19 -6.00 8.60
N TYR A 1124 29.15 -7.35 8.66
CA TYR A 1124 30.01 -8.29 7.93
C TYR A 1124 29.48 -8.67 6.53
N VAL A 1125 29.92 -7.98 5.45
CA VAL A 1125 29.54 -8.16 4.01
C VAL A 1125 30.69 -8.64 3.07
N LEU A 1126 30.91 -9.95 2.88
CA LEU A 1126 31.68 -10.43 1.72
C LEU A 1126 30.72 -10.53 0.53
N CYS A 1127 31.31 -10.45 -0.65
CA CYS A 1127 30.63 -10.52 -1.92
C CYS A 1127 31.67 -10.68 -3.02
N ARG A 1128 31.23 -11.02 -4.24
CA ARG A 1128 32.09 -10.83 -5.42
C ARG A 1128 32.18 -9.34 -5.76
N ALA A 1129 33.07 -8.60 -5.09
CA ALA A 1129 33.17 -7.14 -5.19
C ALA A 1129 33.23 -6.60 -6.64
N SER A 1130 33.88 -7.32 -7.56
CA SER A 1130 33.95 -6.95 -8.99
C SER A 1130 32.62 -7.05 -9.75
N LEU A 1131 31.62 -7.78 -9.25
CA LEU A 1131 30.27 -7.79 -9.80
C LEU A 1131 29.51 -6.52 -9.38
N PHE A 1132 29.48 -6.24 -8.08
CA PHE A 1132 28.65 -5.18 -7.51
C PHE A 1132 29.21 -3.78 -7.78
N ARG A 1133 30.54 -3.63 -7.90
CA ARG A 1133 31.18 -2.36 -8.30
C ARG A 1133 30.77 -1.88 -9.70
N ASN A 1134 30.35 -2.79 -10.58
CA ASN A 1134 29.93 -2.44 -11.94
C ASN A 1134 28.46 -1.99 -12.02
N CYS A 1135 27.69 -2.09 -10.93
CA CYS A 1135 26.30 -1.66 -10.87
C CYS A 1135 26.24 -0.16 -10.54
N PHE A 1136 25.70 0.67 -11.44
CA PHE A 1136 25.67 2.13 -11.28
C PHE A 1136 24.96 2.56 -9.99
N GLU A 1137 23.81 1.96 -9.71
CA GLU A 1137 22.92 2.26 -8.60
C GLU A 1137 23.53 1.91 -7.23
N LEU A 1138 24.47 0.96 -7.21
CA LEU A 1138 25.16 0.50 -6.00
C LEU A 1138 26.57 1.13 -5.87
N THR A 1139 27.05 1.80 -6.93
CA THR A 1139 28.38 2.42 -7.00
C THR A 1139 28.67 3.38 -5.83
N PRO A 1140 27.73 4.21 -5.32
CA PRO A 1140 27.99 5.05 -4.14
C PRO A 1140 28.43 4.26 -2.91
N ALA A 1141 27.74 3.15 -2.59
CA ALA A 1141 28.06 2.31 -1.44
C ALA A 1141 29.33 1.48 -1.68
N PHE A 1142 29.49 0.90 -2.86
CA PHE A 1142 30.66 0.08 -3.18
C PHE A 1142 31.96 0.89 -3.32
N ASN A 1143 31.89 2.16 -3.75
CA ASN A 1143 33.03 3.08 -3.71
C ASN A 1143 33.46 3.46 -2.28
N ILE A 1144 32.62 3.27 -1.27
CA ILE A 1144 32.99 3.43 0.15
C ILE A 1144 33.57 2.12 0.69
N LEU A 1145 32.93 0.98 0.43
CA LEU A 1145 33.41 -0.34 0.84
C LEU A 1145 34.82 -0.64 0.28
N CYS A 1146 35.05 -0.39 -1.01
CA CYS A 1146 36.33 -0.62 -1.68
C CYS A 1146 37.45 0.38 -1.31
N LYS A 1147 37.24 1.32 -0.37
CA LYS A 1147 38.33 2.09 0.27
C LYS A 1147 39.02 1.30 1.39
N ARG A 1148 38.42 0.20 1.86
CA ARG A 1148 38.99 -0.69 2.88
C ARG A 1148 39.64 -1.92 2.21
N PRO A 1149 40.59 -2.61 2.86
CA PRO A 1149 41.20 -3.82 2.31
C PRO A 1149 40.14 -4.89 1.95
N PRO A 1150 40.30 -5.63 0.84
CA PRO A 1150 39.34 -6.65 0.41
C PRO A 1150 39.48 -7.99 1.16
N HIS A 1151 40.55 -8.17 1.96
CA HIS A 1151 40.78 -9.34 2.80
C HIS A 1151 40.50 -9.00 4.27
N LEU A 1152 40.01 -9.97 5.04
CA LEU A 1152 39.77 -9.78 6.47
C LEU A 1152 41.11 -9.73 7.21
N LEU A 1153 41.26 -8.73 8.07
CA LEU A 1153 42.38 -8.63 9.02
C LEU A 1153 41.86 -8.99 10.42
N ILE A 1154 42.49 -9.97 11.06
CA ILE A 1154 42.15 -10.44 12.42
C ILE A 1154 43.30 -10.19 13.40
N ILE A 1155 42.97 -10.10 14.69
CA ILE A 1155 43.92 -9.91 15.80
C ILE A 1155 43.52 -10.91 16.89
N PRO A 1156 44.08 -12.15 16.88
CA PRO A 1156 43.61 -13.22 17.76
C PRO A 1156 44.03 -13.07 19.23
N SER A 1157 45.02 -12.22 19.52
CA SER A 1157 45.45 -11.92 20.89
C SER A 1157 44.56 -10.90 21.62
N GLU A 1158 43.57 -10.33 20.95
CA GLU A 1158 42.70 -9.27 21.50
C GLU A 1158 41.33 -9.85 21.91
N ALA A 1159 41.18 -10.18 23.20
CA ALA A 1159 39.96 -10.75 23.77
C ALA A 1159 38.77 -9.76 23.79
N PHE A 1160 37.55 -10.28 23.84
CA PHE A 1160 36.34 -9.46 24.05
C PHE A 1160 35.99 -9.33 25.55
N PRO A 1161 35.61 -8.14 26.04
CA PRO A 1161 35.60 -6.84 25.36
C PRO A 1161 36.98 -6.16 25.36
N THR A 1162 37.35 -5.53 24.24
CA THR A 1162 38.56 -4.68 24.15
C THR A 1162 38.28 -3.25 24.60
N GLN A 1163 39.31 -2.57 25.12
CA GLN A 1163 39.30 -1.13 25.40
C GLN A 1163 39.87 -0.27 24.26
N ARG A 1164 40.48 -0.90 23.24
CA ARG A 1164 41.12 -0.19 22.11
C ARG A 1164 40.07 0.53 21.24
N LYS A 1165 40.30 1.81 20.96
CA LYS A 1165 39.38 2.67 20.22
C LYS A 1165 39.60 2.57 18.71
N CYS A 1166 38.66 3.12 17.95
CA CYS A 1166 38.76 3.17 16.49
C CYS A 1166 39.91 4.09 16.07
N GLY A 1167 40.76 3.62 15.16
CA GLY A 1167 41.94 4.34 14.66
C GLY A 1167 43.24 4.07 15.43
N GLU A 1168 43.17 3.59 16.68
CA GLU A 1168 44.36 3.23 17.47
C GLU A 1168 45.08 2.01 16.87
N ARG A 1169 46.42 1.99 16.94
CA ARG A 1169 47.19 0.77 16.66
C ARG A 1169 46.88 -0.27 17.74
N SER A 1170 47.09 -1.54 17.39
CA SER A 1170 47.05 -2.67 18.32
C SER A 1170 48.47 -3.22 18.40
N ASP A 1171 48.87 -3.64 19.60
CA ASP A 1171 50.16 -4.27 19.86
C ASP A 1171 50.16 -5.77 19.49
N GLY A 1172 48.98 -6.32 19.18
CA GLY A 1172 48.82 -7.68 18.67
C GLY A 1172 49.16 -7.83 17.19
N GLU A 1173 49.68 -9.00 16.82
CA GLU A 1173 49.98 -9.35 15.42
C GLU A 1173 48.70 -9.36 14.56
N ARG A 1174 48.81 -8.83 13.35
CA ARG A 1174 47.71 -8.68 12.39
C ARG A 1174 47.76 -9.76 11.32
N ILE A 1175 46.92 -10.78 11.45
CA ILE A 1175 46.86 -11.88 10.48
C ILE A 1175 45.89 -11.50 9.37
N SER A 1176 46.31 -11.68 8.10
CA SER A 1176 45.47 -11.44 6.92
C SER A 1176 44.90 -12.75 6.40
N ILE A 1177 43.56 -12.87 6.42
CA ILE A 1177 42.86 -14.09 6.00
C ILE A 1177 42.47 -13.99 4.53
N GLU A 1178 43.24 -14.69 3.69
CA GLU A 1178 43.10 -14.65 2.23
C GLU A 1178 41.81 -15.29 1.71
N ASN A 1179 41.36 -16.40 2.30
CA ASN A 1179 40.27 -17.24 1.78
C ASN A 1179 39.58 -18.09 2.88
N THR A 1180 38.46 -18.74 2.52
CA THR A 1180 37.65 -19.59 3.41
C THR A 1180 38.40 -20.77 4.04
N ILE A 1181 39.33 -21.40 3.31
CA ILE A 1181 40.05 -22.57 3.79
C ILE A 1181 41.02 -22.13 4.90
N HIS A 1182 41.78 -21.07 4.66
CA HIS A 1182 42.64 -20.42 5.66
C HIS A 1182 41.83 -20.04 6.91
N MET A 1183 40.67 -19.39 6.74
CA MET A 1183 39.78 -19.06 7.88
C MET A 1183 39.34 -20.31 8.67
N SER A 1184 38.97 -21.38 7.97
CA SER A 1184 38.42 -22.59 8.58
C SER A 1184 39.47 -23.39 9.35
N THR A 1185 40.67 -23.52 8.80
CA THR A 1185 41.81 -24.17 9.48
C THR A 1185 42.24 -23.35 10.70
N PHE A 1186 42.40 -22.03 10.55
CA PHE A 1186 42.78 -21.16 11.67
C PHE A 1186 41.78 -21.27 12.83
N VAL A 1187 40.48 -21.27 12.56
CA VAL A 1187 39.44 -21.38 13.59
C VAL A 1187 39.40 -22.76 14.25
N HIS A 1188 39.69 -23.83 13.52
CA HIS A 1188 39.82 -25.17 14.10
C HIS A 1188 40.99 -25.22 15.11
N ASP A 1189 42.17 -24.76 14.69
CA ASP A 1189 43.38 -24.88 15.50
C ASP A 1189 43.34 -23.93 16.71
N PHE A 1190 42.79 -22.73 16.53
CA PHE A 1190 42.56 -21.74 17.60
C PHE A 1190 41.43 -22.15 18.57
N TYR A 1191 40.46 -22.96 18.12
CA TYR A 1191 39.51 -23.61 19.04
C TYR A 1191 40.22 -24.65 19.90
N MET A 1192 41.04 -25.52 19.29
CA MET A 1192 41.74 -26.59 20.02
C MET A 1192 42.73 -26.04 21.05
N SER A 1193 43.46 -24.95 20.75
CA SER A 1193 44.37 -24.31 21.71
C SER A 1193 43.65 -23.67 22.90
N ASN A 1194 42.41 -23.22 22.73
CA ASN A 1194 41.69 -22.42 23.73
C ASN A 1194 40.61 -23.21 24.48
N MET A 1195 40.33 -24.45 24.08
CA MET A 1195 39.20 -25.26 24.55
C MET A 1195 39.15 -25.43 26.08
N GLU A 1196 40.29 -25.66 26.74
CA GLU A 1196 40.35 -25.83 28.20
C GLU A 1196 40.00 -24.54 28.96
N SER A 1197 40.48 -23.39 28.47
CA SER A 1197 40.18 -22.06 29.03
C SER A 1197 38.70 -21.68 28.82
N MET A 1198 38.17 -21.92 27.61
CA MET A 1198 36.74 -21.74 27.32
C MET A 1198 35.87 -22.62 28.22
N ARG A 1199 36.28 -23.86 28.45
CA ARG A 1199 35.57 -24.80 29.32
C ARG A 1199 35.55 -24.34 30.78
N ALA A 1200 36.68 -23.93 31.34
CA ALA A 1200 36.74 -23.42 32.71
C ALA A 1200 35.87 -22.16 32.91
N SER A 1201 35.87 -21.26 31.93
CA SER A 1201 35.01 -20.06 31.91
C SER A 1201 33.52 -20.42 31.82
N TYR A 1202 33.16 -21.40 30.98
CA TYR A 1202 31.79 -21.91 30.86
C TYR A 1202 31.32 -22.59 32.15
N GLU A 1203 32.16 -23.41 32.80
CA GLU A 1203 31.85 -24.08 34.06
C GLU A 1203 31.63 -23.06 35.19
N GLN A 1204 32.49 -22.03 35.34
CA GLN A 1204 32.26 -20.92 36.29
C GLN A 1204 30.99 -20.11 35.98
N THR A 1205 30.66 -19.89 34.70
CA THR A 1205 29.44 -19.18 34.30
C THR A 1205 28.19 -20.00 34.62
N MET A 1206 28.25 -21.33 34.44
CA MET A 1206 27.18 -22.24 34.82
C MET A 1206 27.02 -22.37 36.34
N GLU A 1207 28.09 -22.26 37.13
CA GLU A 1207 28.00 -22.17 38.59
C GLU A 1207 27.30 -20.87 39.04
N ARG A 1208 27.65 -19.71 38.45
CA ARG A 1208 26.95 -18.46 38.72
C ARG A 1208 25.48 -18.53 38.32
N TYR A 1209 25.16 -19.06 37.13
CA TYR A 1209 23.79 -19.19 36.66
C TYR A 1209 22.96 -20.17 37.52
N ARG A 1210 23.57 -21.27 37.98
CA ARG A 1210 22.96 -22.16 38.99
C ARG A 1210 22.69 -21.43 40.29
N HIS A 1211 23.62 -20.58 40.74
CA HIS A 1211 23.45 -19.80 41.96
C HIS A 1211 22.35 -18.73 41.82
N GLU A 1212 22.26 -18.01 40.70
CA GLU A 1212 21.17 -17.08 40.39
C GLU A 1212 19.80 -17.76 40.30
N ILE A 1213 19.72 -18.95 39.67
CA ILE A 1213 18.51 -19.77 39.68
C ILE A 1213 18.19 -20.24 41.10
N GLN A 1214 19.18 -20.67 41.88
CA GLN A 1214 18.98 -21.15 43.24
C GLN A 1214 18.47 -20.02 44.16
N VAL A 1215 19.01 -18.80 44.02
CA VAL A 1215 18.50 -17.59 44.68
C VAL A 1215 17.08 -17.28 44.22
N ARG A 1216 16.80 -17.21 42.91
CA ARG A 1216 15.42 -16.98 42.41
C ARG A 1216 14.42 -18.03 42.86
N CYS A 1217 14.81 -19.31 42.90
CA CYS A 1217 13.96 -20.37 43.42
C CYS A 1217 13.74 -20.23 44.92
N ILE A 1218 14.74 -19.79 45.69
CA ILE A 1218 14.58 -19.46 47.12
C ILE A 1218 13.66 -18.26 47.29
N ASP A 1219 13.81 -17.18 46.51
CA ASP A 1219 12.93 -16.01 46.55
C ASP A 1219 11.47 -16.38 46.21
N ILE A 1220 11.26 -17.20 45.18
CA ILE A 1220 9.94 -17.73 44.81
C ILE A 1220 9.36 -18.61 45.93
N PHE A 1221 10.17 -19.47 46.55
CA PHE A 1221 9.72 -20.35 47.63
C PHE A 1221 9.43 -19.58 48.93
N LEU A 1222 10.21 -18.55 49.26
CA LEU A 1222 9.95 -17.61 50.35
C LEU A 1222 8.71 -16.77 50.08
N THR A 1223 8.49 -16.33 48.84
CA THR A 1223 7.26 -15.64 48.44
C THR A 1223 6.04 -16.55 48.63
N TYR A 1224 6.15 -17.83 48.28
CA TYR A 1224 5.10 -18.83 48.46
C TYR A 1224 4.82 -19.16 49.94
N ILE A 1225 5.85 -19.14 50.79
CA ILE A 1225 5.71 -19.29 52.25
C ILE A 1225 5.15 -18.02 52.91
N SER A 1226 5.32 -16.84 52.29
CA SER A 1226 4.75 -15.57 52.78
C SER A 1226 3.28 -15.35 52.43
N THR A 1227 2.63 -16.33 51.79
CA THR A 1227 1.22 -16.26 51.35
C THR A 1227 0.33 -17.39 51.91
N GLU A 1228 0.82 -18.15 52.88
CA GLU A 1228 0.01 -18.94 53.85
C GLU A 1228 -0.07 -18.22 55.21
#